data_AF-A0A671P4E7-F1
#
_entry.id   AF-A0A671P4E7-F1
#
_cell.length_a   1.000
_cell.length_b   1.000
_cell.length_c   1.000
_cell.angle_alpha   90.00
_cell.angle_beta   90.00
_cell.angle_gamma   90.00
#
_symmetry.space_group_name_H-M   'P 1'
#
loop_
_entity.id
_entity.type
_entity.pdbx_description
1 polymer ?
#
loop_
_entity_poly.entity_id
_entity_poly.type
_entity_poly.pdbx_seq_one_letter_code
_entity_poly.pdbx_strand_id
1 'polypeptide(L)'
;MIHGKKLRVHKKSVCFDGTILVEAFQGNLDIVSLQECTGLWPSRNAPGELDTLGSSLGCMPKLRPIFSDQKPQIIKEQKTSVALQPVEKLNAGQEPLTEIQSSKTDVNGQQVCSQDIEQVPNETESELQRMREVINDKDMEIKKLKEEGSAIQQHASLLGQQLEEAKLELQILKESYDKTKETKHNHPTTVANRISQLAKKVDSLRKLRESNPCSTDEDHLLESITIIMNYRIPMPLSSERLDLAGKAYDQTLENLRGCQTMAEVESLVNIRNEARGALLAAVDDFLQEVDKLPINERLDRLKEVASSLTAMFSSVMLVEQTEECSFEKFCEWKGHKQQKIKNVRKATDEALLALSSWATRLSKFSCLMEKTSLTEEDVAEGVDEILMNADNALCEELRTKSSEQDDQERKMVFNAFNKAMQGIQREQCLLKAIRQKYELNTKFKQEIQQWQSGPPKAEDLFAVKKRIRSLRSQLRWKLVEVSCLEEAEELDLPEILKKKEEIAETRNALFQEISHEKKQYIMLCDLMKRGFPELPIIYPDADINGYMSSAGLLMKSLDRDMFDADPMRELSGRRPLLSTDFQGQKIVLKCYAVDEESEAKMLEQAAQYHRAQQQNPATTVPLLALFCGKSDPLAYIMVPHYSNGSLRAIQKSSPLSSSEIRKVMKGVALGLQGLHAASLTHASLHPNNVFAIGREKGIVGDYDFSKTPEQRVSDSGMVAGSISLVAPELKQGQLPSPASDMYAFGGIVLWLHVPDFSGTLESERQNVEFSGLCLDAKLHELVSKLLISSTRLSASEALKEDYFISVDL
;
A
#
# COMPACT_ATOMS: atom_id res chain seq x y z
N MET A 1 -27.67 -40.47 38.97
CA MET A 1 -27.67 -39.00 39.19
C MET A 1 -28.24 -38.35 37.95
N ILE A 2 -29.09 -37.33 38.07
CA ILE A 2 -29.58 -36.53 36.93
C ILE A 2 -29.53 -35.06 37.35
N HIS A 3 -28.97 -34.18 36.49
CA HIS A 3 -28.80 -32.75 36.77
C HIS A 3 -28.27 -32.43 38.19
N GLY A 4 -27.25 -33.17 38.63
CA GLY A 4 -26.63 -33.00 39.96
C GLY A 4 -27.45 -33.50 41.17
N LYS A 5 -28.69 -34.00 40.98
CA LYS A 5 -29.58 -34.43 42.06
C LYS A 5 -29.56 -35.95 42.27
N LYS A 6 -29.61 -36.37 43.54
CA LYS A 6 -29.81 -37.77 43.96
C LYS A 6 -31.31 -38.10 43.92
N LEU A 7 -31.71 -38.96 42.99
CA LEU A 7 -33.05 -39.57 42.91
C LEU A 7 -33.01 -40.97 43.54
N ARG A 8 -34.10 -41.40 44.18
CA ARG A 8 -34.27 -42.80 44.61
C ARG A 8 -34.96 -43.58 43.49
N VAL A 9 -34.30 -44.62 43.01
CA VAL A 9 -34.88 -45.60 42.09
C VAL A 9 -35.80 -46.52 42.88
N HIS A 10 -37.01 -46.73 42.38
CA HIS A 10 -37.98 -47.68 42.93
C HIS A 10 -38.02 -48.98 42.12
N LYS A 11 -37.88 -48.88 40.79
CA LYS A 11 -37.91 -50.05 39.88
C LYS A 11 -36.92 -49.86 38.73
N LYS A 12 -36.29 -50.97 38.30
CA LYS A 12 -35.41 -51.03 37.13
C LYS A 12 -35.78 -52.26 36.32
N SER A 13 -35.98 -52.09 35.02
CA SER A 13 -36.21 -53.18 34.07
C SER A 13 -35.37 -52.96 32.82
N VAL A 14 -34.85 -54.04 32.24
CA VAL A 14 -34.04 -54.00 31.02
C VAL A 14 -34.83 -54.63 29.89
N CYS A 15 -34.99 -53.91 28.79
CA CYS A 15 -35.64 -54.37 27.58
C CYS A 15 -34.68 -55.23 26.73
N PHE A 16 -35.23 -56.02 25.80
CA PHE A 16 -34.46 -56.96 24.98
C PHE A 16 -33.45 -56.30 24.00
N ASP A 17 -33.58 -54.99 23.77
CA ASP A 17 -32.66 -54.14 23.02
C ASP A 17 -31.50 -53.59 23.88
N GLY A 18 -31.50 -53.85 25.19
CA GLY A 18 -30.57 -53.28 26.17
C GLY A 18 -31.03 -51.96 26.80
N THR A 19 -32.18 -51.40 26.40
CA THR A 19 -32.70 -50.16 26.98
C THR A 19 -33.10 -50.37 28.44
N ILE A 20 -32.60 -49.51 29.34
CA ILE A 20 -32.87 -49.59 30.78
C ILE A 20 -33.97 -48.60 31.15
N LEU A 21 -35.17 -49.11 31.41
CA LEU A 21 -36.25 -48.33 32.03
C LEU A 21 -36.04 -48.25 33.54
N VAL A 22 -36.14 -47.03 34.09
CA VAL A 22 -35.91 -46.73 35.51
C VAL A 22 -37.06 -45.87 36.03
N GLU A 23 -37.83 -46.43 36.97
CA GLU A 23 -38.87 -45.72 37.70
C GLU A 23 -38.25 -45.13 38.96
N ALA A 24 -38.27 -43.80 39.09
CA ALA A 24 -37.62 -43.07 40.17
C ALA A 24 -38.43 -41.82 40.55
N PHE A 25 -38.44 -41.49 41.84
CA PHE A 25 -39.27 -40.42 42.39
C PHE A 25 -38.46 -39.34 43.10
N GLN A 26 -38.97 -38.11 43.06
CA GLN A 26 -38.64 -37.03 44.00
C GLN A 26 -39.88 -36.81 44.90
N GLY A 27 -39.69 -36.33 46.14
CA GLY A 27 -40.74 -36.40 47.18
C GLY A 27 -42.05 -35.67 46.85
N ASN A 28 -43.17 -36.34 47.17
CA ASN A 28 -44.58 -35.93 47.15
C ASN A 28 -44.94 -34.60 46.47
N LEU A 29 -45.08 -34.62 45.14
CA LEU A 29 -45.96 -33.74 44.36
C LEU A 29 -46.21 -34.40 42.99
N ASP A 30 -47.47 -34.39 42.52
CA ASP A 30 -47.88 -35.11 41.31
C ASP A 30 -47.37 -34.46 40.01
N ILE A 31 -47.04 -35.30 39.02
CA ILE A 31 -46.49 -34.87 37.73
C ILE A 31 -47.63 -34.81 36.70
N VAL A 32 -48.34 -33.67 36.63
CA VAL A 32 -49.34 -33.39 35.58
C VAL A 32 -49.26 -31.94 35.08
N SER A 33 -48.14 -31.58 34.44
CA SER A 33 -48.03 -30.43 33.51
C SER A 33 -46.61 -30.36 32.91
N LEU A 34 -46.38 -31.02 31.78
CA LEU A 34 -45.11 -30.96 31.03
C LEU A 34 -45.31 -30.80 29.51
N GLN A 35 -46.23 -29.91 29.16
CA GLN A 35 -46.31 -29.22 27.88
C GLN A 35 -46.57 -27.72 28.18
N GLU A 36 -46.21 -26.84 27.23
CA GLU A 36 -46.28 -25.38 27.34
C GLU A 36 -45.41 -24.71 28.42
N CYS A 37 -44.11 -24.53 28.12
CA CYS A 37 -43.33 -23.41 28.63
C CYS A 37 -42.11 -23.11 27.74
N THR A 38 -42.37 -22.62 26.52
CA THR A 38 -41.32 -22.16 25.60
C THR A 38 -40.90 -20.72 25.91
N GLY A 39 -39.60 -20.50 26.14
CA GLY A 39 -38.97 -19.18 26.09
C GLY A 39 -38.84 -18.42 27.42
N LEU A 40 -38.16 -17.27 27.32
CA LEU A 40 -37.89 -16.26 28.36
C LEU A 40 -37.07 -16.72 29.58
N TRP A 41 -35.78 -16.35 29.57
CA TRP A 41 -35.06 -16.07 30.81
C TRP A 41 -35.71 -14.85 31.50
N PRO A 42 -35.87 -14.84 32.84
CA PRO A 42 -36.44 -13.67 33.53
C PRO A 42 -35.55 -12.42 33.37
N SER A 43 -36.17 -11.31 32.98
CA SER A 43 -35.55 -9.99 33.02
C SER A 43 -35.27 -9.55 34.46
N ARG A 44 -34.23 -8.73 34.64
CA ARG A 44 -33.90 -8.13 35.94
C ARG A 44 -34.98 -7.14 36.38
N ASN A 45 -35.38 -7.23 37.65
CA ASN A 45 -35.92 -6.08 38.38
C ASN A 45 -34.77 -5.17 38.90
N ALA A 46 -35.12 -3.92 39.18
CA ALA A 46 -34.23 -2.87 39.67
C ALA A 46 -33.81 -3.08 41.15
N PRO A 47 -32.77 -2.39 41.67
CA PRO A 47 -32.20 -2.69 42.98
C PRO A 47 -33.03 -2.13 44.14
N GLY A 48 -33.08 -2.90 45.23
CA GLY A 48 -33.61 -2.53 46.54
C GLY A 48 -32.90 -3.32 47.63
N GLU A 49 -32.85 -2.78 48.84
CA GLU A 49 -32.07 -3.32 49.97
C GLU A 49 -32.65 -4.63 50.52
N LEU A 50 -31.79 -5.60 50.84
CA LEU A 50 -31.65 -6.08 52.22
C LEU A 50 -30.40 -6.95 52.42
N ASP A 51 -29.85 -6.87 53.63
CA ASP A 51 -28.73 -7.68 54.12
C ASP A 51 -29.21 -9.03 54.72
N THR A 52 -28.23 -9.88 55.05
CA THR A 52 -28.34 -11.13 55.84
C THR A 52 -29.04 -12.35 55.20
N LEU A 53 -28.26 -13.37 54.82
CA LEU A 53 -28.43 -14.75 55.32
C LEU A 53 -27.31 -15.72 54.89
N GLY A 54 -26.76 -16.46 55.87
CA GLY A 54 -26.35 -17.87 55.74
C GLY A 54 -25.33 -18.29 54.65
N SER A 55 -24.04 -18.14 54.93
CA SER A 55 -23.01 -18.93 54.23
C SER A 55 -23.04 -20.40 54.65
N SER A 56 -23.28 -21.32 53.71
CA SER A 56 -23.06 -22.76 53.93
C SER A 56 -22.96 -23.58 52.62
N LEU A 57 -21.76 -23.68 52.04
CA LEU A 57 -21.41 -24.76 51.11
C LEU A 57 -19.90 -25.06 51.17
N GLY A 58 -19.56 -26.35 51.18
CA GLY A 58 -18.29 -26.85 51.73
C GLY A 58 -17.02 -26.47 50.97
N CYS A 59 -15.94 -26.27 51.74
CA CYS A 59 -14.57 -26.12 51.24
C CYS A 59 -13.85 -27.48 51.24
N MET A 60 -13.01 -27.72 50.23
CA MET A 60 -12.01 -28.79 50.17
C MET A 60 -10.70 -28.21 49.58
N PRO A 61 -9.52 -28.83 49.80
CA PRO A 61 -8.33 -28.07 50.19
C PRO A 61 -7.52 -27.45 49.06
N LYS A 62 -6.79 -26.39 49.40
CA LYS A 62 -5.72 -25.80 48.57
C LYS A 62 -4.34 -26.20 49.09
N LEU A 63 -3.52 -26.80 48.24
CA LEU A 63 -2.07 -26.88 48.46
C LEU A 63 -1.39 -25.58 47.99
N ARG A 64 -0.28 -25.19 48.63
CA ARG A 64 0.54 -24.03 48.23
C ARG A 64 1.99 -24.46 48.01
N PRO A 65 2.67 -23.93 46.98
CA PRO A 65 4.10 -23.67 46.99
C PRO A 65 4.46 -22.39 47.76
N ILE A 66 5.76 -22.20 48.03
CA ILE A 66 6.36 -21.08 48.78
C ILE A 66 7.47 -20.45 47.90
N PHE A 67 8.07 -19.33 48.37
CA PHE A 67 9.21 -18.58 47.79
C PHE A 67 8.85 -17.58 46.67
N SER A 68 9.56 -16.45 46.51
CA SER A 68 10.29 -15.60 47.49
C SER A 68 10.68 -14.28 46.84
N ASP A 69 10.37 -13.13 47.44
CA ASP A 69 10.75 -11.81 46.91
C ASP A 69 12.25 -11.52 47.04
N GLN A 70 12.92 -11.22 45.92
CA GLN A 70 14.19 -10.49 45.90
C GLN A 70 14.25 -9.50 44.72
N LYS A 71 14.59 -8.24 45.02
CA LYS A 71 14.93 -7.18 44.05
C LYS A 71 16.43 -6.85 44.13
N PRO A 72 17.14 -6.80 43.00
CA PRO A 72 18.18 -5.80 42.72
C PRO A 72 17.51 -4.65 41.94
N GLN A 73 17.42 -3.42 42.46
CA GLN A 73 18.47 -2.41 42.65
C GLN A 73 19.10 -1.85 41.36
N ILE A 74 19.28 -0.53 41.39
CA ILE A 74 19.58 0.35 40.25
C ILE A 74 21.07 0.67 40.23
N ILE A 75 21.68 0.66 39.04
CA ILE A 75 22.95 1.36 38.79
C ILE A 75 22.62 2.67 38.06
N LYS A 76 23.19 3.79 38.55
CA LYS A 76 23.16 5.09 37.88
C LYS A 76 24.51 5.31 37.21
N GLU A 77 24.50 5.85 36.00
CA GLU A 77 25.63 6.65 35.49
C GLU A 77 25.17 8.09 35.21
N GLN A 78 26.12 8.96 34.84
CA GLN A 78 26.05 10.38 35.13
C GLN A 78 26.71 11.23 34.05
N LYS A 79 26.26 12.49 33.91
CA LYS A 79 26.86 13.57 33.08
C LYS A 79 26.67 13.37 31.55
N THR A 80 26.79 14.39 30.69
CA THR A 80 27.22 15.79 30.92
C THR A 80 26.38 16.77 30.09
N SER A 81 26.29 18.02 30.54
CA SER A 81 25.77 19.16 29.78
C SER A 81 26.80 19.74 28.80
N VAL A 82 26.37 20.15 27.62
CA VAL A 82 26.82 21.38 26.92
C VAL A 82 25.60 21.99 26.22
N ALA A 83 25.49 23.32 26.20
CA ALA A 83 24.49 24.06 25.43
C ALA A 83 25.19 25.08 24.52
N LEU A 84 24.62 25.35 23.35
CA LEU A 84 24.91 26.51 22.49
C LEU A 84 23.77 26.70 21.46
N GLN A 85 23.41 27.95 21.17
CA GLN A 85 22.54 28.36 20.05
C GLN A 85 23.28 29.47 19.22
N PRO A 86 22.65 30.29 18.35
CA PRO A 86 22.64 30.02 16.91
C PRO A 86 23.17 31.20 16.06
N VAL A 87 23.62 30.94 14.82
CA VAL A 87 24.16 31.98 13.93
C VAL A 87 23.74 31.80 12.45
N GLU A 88 22.75 32.60 12.04
CA GLU A 88 22.69 33.40 10.80
C GLU A 88 22.40 32.87 9.37
N LYS A 89 21.51 33.64 8.68
CA LYS A 89 21.63 34.31 7.35
C LYS A 89 20.99 33.75 6.04
N LEU A 90 19.99 34.53 5.58
CA LEU A 90 19.83 35.19 4.24
C LEU A 90 19.49 34.39 2.95
N ASN A 91 18.40 34.84 2.29
CA ASN A 91 18.22 35.24 0.86
C ASN A 91 18.54 34.27 -0.31
N ALA A 92 18.02 34.42 -1.54
CA ALA A 92 16.80 35.05 -2.10
C ALA A 92 16.70 34.70 -3.62
N GLY A 93 15.55 34.98 -4.27
CA GLY A 93 15.29 34.81 -5.72
C GLY A 93 13.98 34.03 -5.98
N GLN A 94 12.93 34.56 -6.61
CA GLN A 94 12.75 35.01 -8.01
C GLN A 94 12.80 33.82 -9.01
N GLU A 95 11.67 33.33 -9.55
CA GLU A 95 10.78 33.88 -10.61
C GLU A 95 11.23 33.47 -12.04
N PRO A 96 10.39 33.51 -13.10
CA PRO A 96 8.94 33.81 -13.18
C PRO A 96 8.11 32.76 -14.00
N LEU A 97 6.87 33.11 -14.36
CA LEU A 97 5.98 32.45 -15.34
C LEU A 97 5.80 33.32 -16.61
N THR A 98 5.62 32.70 -17.80
CA THR A 98 4.87 33.21 -18.98
C THR A 98 4.76 32.11 -20.06
N GLU A 99 3.75 32.03 -20.95
CA GLU A 99 2.39 32.62 -20.95
C GLU A 99 1.34 31.50 -21.28
N ILE A 100 0.56 31.37 -22.38
CA ILE A 100 0.22 32.21 -23.54
C ILE A 100 -1.25 31.99 -24.02
N GLN A 101 -1.79 32.94 -24.77
CA GLN A 101 -3.14 33.00 -25.39
C GLN A 101 -3.47 31.78 -26.30
N SER A 102 -4.72 31.46 -26.69
CA SER A 102 -5.69 32.26 -27.46
C SER A 102 -6.91 31.38 -27.86
N SER A 103 -8.04 31.82 -28.46
CA SER A 103 -8.85 33.07 -28.44
C SER A 103 -10.18 32.82 -29.24
N LYS A 104 -11.14 33.76 -29.21
CA LYS A 104 -12.37 33.85 -30.07
C LYS A 104 -13.48 32.78 -29.77
N THR A 105 -14.78 32.98 -30.01
CA THR A 105 -15.53 34.09 -30.67
C THR A 105 -16.99 34.21 -30.14
N ASP A 106 -17.56 35.42 -30.26
CA ASP A 106 -18.97 35.76 -30.62
C ASP A 106 -20.25 35.43 -29.78
N VAL A 107 -20.96 36.54 -29.49
CA VAL A 107 -22.42 36.80 -29.73
C VAL A 107 -23.52 36.37 -28.73
N ASN A 108 -24.26 37.40 -28.28
CA ASN A 108 -25.66 37.50 -27.80
C ASN A 108 -26.33 36.38 -26.98
N GLY A 109 -26.84 36.76 -25.80
CA GLY A 109 -27.92 36.05 -25.07
C GLY A 109 -28.64 37.00 -24.10
N GLN A 110 -29.96 37.18 -24.25
CA GLN A 110 -30.74 38.20 -23.53
C GLN A 110 -31.49 37.66 -22.29
N GLN A 111 -31.39 38.41 -21.18
CA GLN A 111 -32.54 38.82 -20.34
C GLN A 111 -33.21 37.76 -19.41
N VAL A 112 -34.09 38.25 -18.52
CA VAL A 112 -35.05 37.52 -17.63
C VAL A 112 -34.42 36.90 -16.35
N CYS A 113 -34.96 37.06 -15.13
CA CYS A 113 -35.77 38.14 -14.53
C CYS A 113 -35.82 38.02 -12.98
N SER A 114 -36.12 39.13 -12.30
CA SER A 114 -36.90 39.26 -11.04
C SER A 114 -36.73 38.29 -9.83
N GLN A 115 -36.33 38.91 -8.70
CA GLN A 115 -37.14 39.06 -7.46
C GLN A 115 -37.05 38.11 -6.23
N ASP A 116 -36.83 38.77 -5.09
CA ASP A 116 -37.60 38.76 -3.82
C ASP A 116 -37.21 37.91 -2.57
N ILE A 117 -37.10 38.66 -1.45
CA ILE A 117 -37.41 38.35 -0.02
C ILE A 117 -36.30 37.80 0.93
N GLU A 118 -35.64 38.77 1.60
CA GLU A 118 -35.48 38.97 3.08
C GLU A 118 -34.73 38.02 4.05
N GLN A 119 -33.80 38.65 4.81
CA GLN A 119 -33.37 38.46 6.23
C GLN A 119 -32.71 37.10 6.62
N VAL A 120 -31.54 37.04 7.27
CA VAL A 120 -31.19 37.19 8.73
C VAL A 120 -29.67 36.82 8.86
N PRO A 121 -28.81 37.16 9.88
CA PRO A 121 -28.87 38.14 10.99
C PRO A 121 -27.69 39.18 11.01
N ASN A 122 -27.78 40.16 11.91
CA ASN A 122 -26.86 41.32 12.06
C ASN A 122 -25.36 41.04 12.31
N GLU A 123 -24.95 39.85 12.74
CA GLU A 123 -23.50 39.55 12.89
C GLU A 123 -22.78 39.52 11.54
N THR A 124 -23.46 39.01 10.50
CA THR A 124 -22.96 39.01 9.11
C THR A 124 -22.75 40.43 8.58
N GLU A 125 -23.58 41.38 9.00
CA GLU A 125 -23.52 42.77 8.55
C GLU A 125 -22.26 43.48 9.07
N SER A 126 -21.82 43.20 10.31
CA SER A 126 -20.55 43.73 10.83
C SER A 126 -19.31 43.14 10.13
N GLU A 127 -19.37 41.88 9.71
CA GLU A 127 -18.27 41.26 8.95
C GLU A 127 -18.25 41.77 7.50
N LEU A 128 -19.41 41.92 6.88
CA LEU A 128 -19.57 42.57 5.58
C LEU A 128 -19.15 44.04 5.61
N GLN A 129 -19.36 44.76 6.71
CA GLN A 129 -18.87 46.12 6.92
C GLN A 129 -17.34 46.15 6.91
N ARG A 130 -16.68 45.32 7.74
CA ARG A 130 -15.21 45.21 7.79
C ARG A 130 -14.60 44.78 6.46
N MET A 131 -15.20 43.79 5.78
CA MET A 131 -14.73 43.40 4.43
C MET A 131 -14.90 44.54 3.42
N ARG A 132 -15.97 45.33 3.50
CA ARG A 132 -16.22 46.46 2.58
C ARG A 132 -15.28 47.64 2.83
N GLU A 133 -14.85 47.85 4.07
CA GLU A 133 -13.77 48.79 4.42
C GLU A 133 -12.43 48.31 3.84
N VAL A 134 -12.06 47.04 4.04
CA VAL A 134 -10.83 46.47 3.46
C VAL A 134 -10.85 46.47 1.92
N ILE A 135 -12.01 46.22 1.30
CA ILE A 135 -12.18 46.31 -0.17
C ILE A 135 -12.04 47.77 -0.64
N ASN A 136 -12.63 48.75 0.05
CA ASN A 136 -12.47 50.17 -0.29
C ASN A 136 -10.99 50.62 -0.19
N ASP A 137 -10.26 50.21 0.85
CA ASP A 137 -8.83 50.50 0.99
C ASP A 137 -8.01 49.85 -0.15
N LYS A 138 -8.36 48.63 -0.54
CA LYS A 138 -7.71 47.94 -1.68
C LYS A 138 -8.09 48.56 -3.03
N ASP A 139 -9.31 49.05 -3.23
CA ASP A 139 -9.71 49.79 -4.43
C ASP A 139 -9.03 51.16 -4.50
N MET A 140 -8.78 51.81 -3.36
CA MET A 140 -7.96 53.03 -3.26
C MET A 140 -6.49 52.74 -3.63
N GLU A 141 -5.91 51.65 -3.11
CA GLU A 141 -4.56 51.21 -3.44
C GLU A 141 -4.43 50.82 -4.93
N ILE A 142 -5.43 50.12 -5.49
CA ILE A 142 -5.50 49.78 -6.93
C ILE A 142 -5.66 51.03 -7.80
N LYS A 143 -6.41 52.06 -7.36
CA LYS A 143 -6.45 53.36 -8.05
C LYS A 143 -5.08 54.03 -8.05
N LYS A 144 -4.43 54.13 -6.88
CA LYS A 144 -3.09 54.72 -6.76
C LYS A 144 -2.06 54.01 -7.64
N LEU A 145 -2.06 52.67 -7.66
CA LEU A 145 -1.20 51.86 -8.52
C LEU A 145 -1.52 52.03 -10.02
N LYS A 146 -2.78 52.29 -10.40
CA LYS A 146 -3.16 52.64 -11.78
C LYS A 146 -2.72 54.06 -12.17
N GLU A 147 -2.76 55.02 -11.24
CA GLU A 147 -2.23 56.37 -11.46
C GLU A 147 -0.70 56.37 -11.59
N GLU A 148 -0.01 55.62 -10.73
CA GLU A 148 1.45 55.40 -10.82
C GLU A 148 1.84 54.65 -12.09
N GLY A 149 1.10 53.59 -12.48
CA GLY A 149 1.30 52.88 -13.74
C GLY A 149 1.07 53.78 -14.97
N SER A 150 0.05 54.64 -14.93
CA SER A 150 -0.21 55.64 -15.97
C SER A 150 0.95 56.65 -16.09
N ALA A 151 1.45 57.15 -14.95
CA ALA A 151 2.61 58.06 -14.91
C ALA A 151 3.89 57.39 -15.45
N ILE A 152 4.14 56.12 -15.09
CA ILE A 152 5.26 55.33 -15.62
C ILE A 152 5.12 55.14 -17.13
N GLN A 153 3.92 54.84 -17.63
CA GLN A 153 3.70 54.65 -19.07
C GLN A 153 3.79 55.96 -19.88
N GLN A 154 3.38 57.09 -19.30
CA GLN A 154 3.65 58.42 -19.86
C GLN A 154 5.14 58.75 -19.88
N HIS A 155 5.88 58.43 -18.81
CA HIS A 155 7.33 58.62 -18.73
C HIS A 155 8.08 57.72 -19.74
N ALA A 156 7.63 56.47 -19.94
CA ALA A 156 8.15 55.57 -20.96
C ALA A 156 7.88 56.09 -22.39
N SER A 157 6.71 56.69 -22.63
CA SER A 157 6.39 57.35 -23.90
C SER A 157 7.30 58.57 -24.16
N LEU A 158 7.55 59.39 -23.13
CA LEU A 158 8.45 60.54 -23.21
C LEU A 158 9.90 60.11 -23.49
N LEU A 159 10.39 59.07 -22.80
CA LEU A 159 11.69 58.45 -23.09
C LEU A 159 11.76 57.87 -24.51
N GLY A 160 10.64 57.32 -25.02
CA GLY A 160 10.52 56.87 -26.40
C GLY A 160 10.66 58.01 -27.42
N GLN A 161 10.03 59.16 -27.17
CA GLN A 161 10.22 60.36 -28.00
C GLN A 161 11.66 60.87 -27.93
N GLN A 162 12.24 60.99 -26.72
CA GLN A 162 13.64 61.41 -26.55
C GLN A 162 14.63 60.46 -27.23
N LEU A 163 14.33 59.16 -27.28
CA LEU A 163 15.15 58.17 -28.00
C LEU A 163 15.07 58.37 -29.53
N GLU A 164 13.90 58.66 -30.09
CA GLU A 164 13.77 58.96 -31.52
C GLU A 164 14.34 60.35 -31.89
N GLU A 165 14.22 61.36 -31.04
CA GLU A 165 14.93 62.64 -31.21
C GLU A 165 16.44 62.43 -31.19
N ALA A 166 16.98 61.69 -30.22
CA ALA A 166 18.41 61.37 -30.15
C ALA A 166 18.89 60.51 -31.33
N LYS A 167 18.05 59.62 -31.88
CA LYS A 167 18.34 58.89 -33.13
C LYS A 167 18.35 59.82 -34.34
N LEU A 168 17.42 60.77 -34.42
CA LEU A 168 17.35 61.75 -35.51
C LEU A 168 18.55 62.70 -35.47
N GLU A 169 18.92 63.19 -34.28
CA GLU A 169 20.16 63.94 -34.05
C GLU A 169 21.40 63.12 -34.44
N LEU A 170 21.49 61.86 -34.00
CA LEU A 170 22.59 60.96 -34.40
C LEU A 170 22.65 60.73 -35.91
N GLN A 171 21.51 60.67 -36.60
CA GLN A 171 21.47 60.52 -38.05
C GLN A 171 21.91 61.81 -38.77
N ILE A 172 21.48 62.98 -38.30
CA ILE A 172 21.95 64.29 -38.78
C ILE A 172 23.47 64.45 -38.52
N LEU A 173 23.96 64.01 -37.36
CA LEU A 173 25.39 63.94 -37.03
C LEU A 173 26.14 62.96 -37.95
N LYS A 174 25.52 61.85 -38.35
CA LYS A 174 26.08 60.89 -39.31
C LYS A 174 26.23 61.52 -40.70
N GLU A 175 25.18 62.15 -41.20
CA GLU A 175 25.20 62.84 -42.50
C GLU A 175 26.16 64.03 -42.50
N SER A 176 26.35 64.70 -41.36
CA SER A 176 27.38 65.73 -41.15
C SER A 176 28.80 65.15 -41.12
N TYR A 177 28.99 64.02 -40.44
CA TYR A 177 30.26 63.29 -40.34
C TYR A 177 30.72 62.73 -41.70
N ASP A 178 29.79 62.18 -42.49
CA ASP A 178 30.11 61.67 -43.83
C ASP A 178 30.40 62.83 -44.81
N LYS A 179 29.66 63.94 -44.76
CA LYS A 179 29.97 65.16 -45.53
C LYS A 179 31.31 65.82 -45.16
N THR A 180 31.77 65.69 -43.91
CA THR A 180 33.09 66.20 -43.50
C THR A 180 34.25 65.24 -43.83
N LYS A 181 33.95 64.03 -44.31
CA LYS A 181 34.95 63.02 -44.69
C LYS A 181 35.53 63.21 -46.10
N GLU A 182 34.78 63.85 -47.01
CA GLU A 182 35.20 64.04 -48.41
C GLU A 182 36.27 65.12 -48.61
N THR A 183 36.68 65.86 -47.57
CA THR A 183 37.59 67.01 -47.72
C THR A 183 38.76 67.06 -46.73
N LYS A 184 39.63 66.02 -46.71
CA LYS A 184 41.11 66.17 -46.63
C LYS A 184 41.94 64.87 -46.72
N HIS A 185 42.93 64.90 -47.62
CA HIS A 185 44.20 64.15 -47.66
C HIS A 185 44.23 62.60 -47.78
N ASN A 186 44.57 62.16 -48.99
CA ASN A 186 45.56 61.13 -49.40
C ASN A 186 45.79 59.84 -48.56
N HIS A 187 45.77 58.70 -49.26
CA HIS A 187 46.24 57.38 -48.83
C HIS A 187 47.68 57.40 -48.24
N PRO A 188 48.00 56.51 -47.26
CA PRO A 188 48.39 55.13 -47.61
C PRO A 188 47.94 54.03 -46.62
N THR A 189 46.73 54.10 -46.03
CA THR A 189 46.30 53.16 -44.95
C THR A 189 45.20 52.15 -45.33
N THR A 190 44.47 52.33 -46.44
CA THR A 190 43.26 51.56 -46.76
C THR A 190 43.53 50.06 -47.03
N VAL A 191 44.52 49.76 -47.86
CA VAL A 191 44.83 48.37 -48.30
C VAL A 191 45.43 47.55 -47.15
N ALA A 192 46.35 48.13 -46.38
CA ALA A 192 46.95 47.48 -45.21
C ALA A 192 45.89 47.08 -44.17
N ASN A 193 44.89 47.94 -43.93
CA ASN A 193 43.78 47.64 -43.03
C ASN A 193 42.88 46.51 -43.56
N ARG A 194 42.52 46.51 -44.85
CA ARG A 194 41.76 45.41 -45.48
C ARG A 194 42.50 44.07 -45.38
N ILE A 195 43.78 44.02 -45.76
CA ILE A 195 44.59 42.80 -45.67
C ILE A 195 44.75 42.33 -44.21
N SER A 196 44.92 43.24 -43.25
CA SER A 196 44.97 42.91 -41.82
C SER A 196 43.65 42.32 -41.30
N GLN A 197 42.50 42.86 -41.74
CA GLN A 197 41.18 42.30 -41.40
C GLN A 197 40.98 40.90 -42.01
N LEU A 198 41.34 40.72 -43.28
CA LEU A 198 41.17 39.46 -44.00
C LEU A 198 42.10 38.37 -43.41
N ALA A 199 43.34 38.71 -43.07
CA ALA A 199 44.25 37.82 -42.36
C ALA A 199 43.73 37.39 -40.97
N LYS A 200 43.09 38.30 -40.22
CA LYS A 200 42.42 37.96 -38.95
C LYS A 200 41.24 37.01 -39.15
N LYS A 201 40.42 37.23 -40.19
CA LYS A 201 39.32 36.30 -40.54
C LYS A 201 39.84 34.90 -40.90
N VAL A 202 40.90 34.82 -41.70
CA VAL A 202 41.56 33.56 -42.08
C VAL A 202 42.15 32.84 -40.86
N ASP A 203 42.78 33.55 -39.92
CA ASP A 203 43.33 32.93 -38.71
C ASP A 203 42.25 32.44 -37.73
N SER A 204 41.17 33.21 -37.55
CA SER A 204 39.98 32.76 -36.82
C SER A 204 39.35 31.52 -37.48
N LEU A 205 39.23 31.51 -38.80
CA LEU A 205 38.65 30.38 -39.54
C LEU A 205 39.54 29.13 -39.49
N ARG A 206 40.86 29.29 -39.53
CA ARG A 206 41.84 28.20 -39.35
C ARG A 206 41.59 27.49 -38.01
N LYS A 207 41.57 28.25 -36.91
CA LYS A 207 41.27 27.75 -35.56
C LYS A 207 39.87 27.11 -35.48
N LEU A 208 38.89 27.63 -36.20
CA LEU A 208 37.52 27.12 -36.26
C LEU A 208 37.39 25.79 -37.03
N ARG A 209 38.29 25.54 -38.00
CA ARG A 209 38.39 24.26 -38.73
C ARG A 209 39.22 23.24 -37.95
N GLU A 210 40.34 23.66 -37.33
CA GLU A 210 41.19 22.83 -36.46
C GLU A 210 40.43 22.27 -35.25
N SER A 211 39.55 23.09 -34.65
CA SER A 211 38.73 22.70 -33.49
C SER A 211 37.46 21.90 -33.82
N ASN A 212 37.12 21.69 -35.10
CA ASN A 212 35.82 21.10 -35.48
C ASN A 212 35.90 20.19 -36.72
N PRO A 213 36.52 18.99 -36.58
CA PRO A 213 36.82 18.06 -37.67
C PRO A 213 35.61 17.25 -38.18
N CYS A 214 34.54 17.95 -38.56
CA CYS A 214 33.30 17.44 -39.15
C CYS A 214 32.42 16.49 -38.31
N SER A 215 32.92 15.85 -37.27
CA SER A 215 32.10 15.10 -36.29
C SER A 215 31.48 16.06 -35.27
N THR A 216 30.17 16.00 -35.05
CA THR A 216 29.45 16.75 -34.01
C THR A 216 28.57 15.85 -33.15
N ASP A 217 27.98 16.37 -32.08
CA ASP A 217 27.04 15.65 -31.20
C ASP A 217 25.83 15.08 -31.99
N GLU A 218 25.50 15.72 -33.11
CA GLU A 218 24.49 15.29 -34.08
C GLU A 218 24.87 13.98 -34.80
N ASP A 219 26.15 13.61 -34.86
CA ASP A 219 26.65 12.31 -35.33
C ASP A 219 26.47 11.21 -34.27
N HIS A 220 26.83 11.46 -33.01
CA HIS A 220 26.58 10.51 -31.92
C HIS A 220 25.08 10.26 -31.68
N LEU A 221 24.24 11.27 -31.88
CA LEU A 221 22.78 11.10 -31.88
C LEU A 221 22.30 10.20 -33.04
N LEU A 222 22.85 10.36 -34.25
CA LEU A 222 22.48 9.53 -35.41
C LEU A 222 22.94 8.07 -35.26
N GLU A 223 24.16 7.87 -34.75
CA GLU A 223 24.70 6.56 -34.41
C GLU A 223 23.84 5.87 -33.34
N SER A 224 23.48 6.59 -32.28
CA SER A 224 22.56 6.12 -31.24
C SER A 224 21.18 5.74 -31.80
N ILE A 225 20.58 6.57 -32.66
CA ILE A 225 19.31 6.27 -33.34
C ILE A 225 19.45 5.01 -34.19
N THR A 226 20.58 4.82 -34.87
CA THR A 226 20.85 3.61 -35.67
C THR A 226 20.93 2.36 -34.80
N ILE A 227 21.55 2.42 -33.61
CA ILE A 227 21.57 1.32 -32.63
C ILE A 227 20.15 1.04 -32.08
N ILE A 228 19.33 2.07 -31.87
CA ILE A 228 17.95 1.96 -31.36
C ILE A 228 16.99 1.42 -32.42
N MET A 229 17.21 1.69 -33.71
CA MET A 229 16.39 1.18 -34.81
C MET A 229 16.79 -0.24 -35.23
N ASN A 230 18.09 -0.53 -35.30
CA ASN A 230 18.60 -1.85 -35.70
C ASN A 230 18.59 -2.84 -34.53
N TYR A 231 18.46 -4.14 -34.85
CA TYR A 231 18.52 -5.25 -33.89
C TYR A 231 17.54 -5.16 -32.71
N ARG A 232 16.37 -4.54 -32.91
CA ARG A 232 15.27 -4.62 -31.94
C ARG A 232 14.81 -6.06 -31.78
N ILE A 233 14.63 -6.49 -30.54
CA ILE A 233 14.08 -7.81 -30.21
C ILE A 233 12.55 -7.69 -30.13
N PRO A 234 11.77 -8.34 -31.01
CA PRO A 234 10.31 -8.38 -30.91
C PRO A 234 9.86 -9.31 -29.77
N MET A 235 8.56 -9.34 -29.48
CA MET A 235 7.99 -10.39 -28.64
C MET A 235 8.17 -11.77 -29.32
N PRO A 236 8.62 -12.82 -28.62
CA PRO A 236 8.70 -14.19 -29.16
C PRO A 236 7.37 -14.66 -29.74
N LEU A 237 7.38 -15.34 -30.89
CA LEU A 237 6.15 -15.84 -31.54
C LEU A 237 5.46 -16.93 -30.72
N SER A 238 6.25 -17.75 -30.03
CA SER A 238 5.79 -18.67 -28.99
C SER A 238 5.00 -18.02 -27.85
N SER A 239 5.17 -16.71 -27.59
CA SER A 239 4.47 -16.01 -26.50
C SER A 239 2.95 -16.08 -26.67
N GLU A 240 2.44 -15.89 -27.89
CA GLU A 240 0.99 -15.95 -28.17
C GLU A 240 0.45 -17.38 -28.01
N ARG A 241 1.20 -18.39 -28.50
CA ARG A 241 0.84 -19.80 -28.32
C ARG A 241 0.83 -20.21 -26.84
N LEU A 242 1.76 -19.69 -26.05
CA LEU A 242 1.82 -19.86 -24.60
C LEU A 242 0.63 -19.17 -23.89
N ASP A 243 0.26 -17.96 -24.29
CA ASP A 243 -0.88 -17.25 -23.70
C ASP A 243 -2.23 -17.89 -24.06
N LEU A 244 -2.34 -18.49 -25.26
CA LEU A 244 -3.51 -19.29 -25.66
C LEU A 244 -3.58 -20.63 -24.91
N ALA A 245 -2.46 -21.34 -24.77
CA ALA A 245 -2.40 -22.60 -24.02
C ALA A 245 -2.65 -22.40 -22.52
N GLY A 246 -2.19 -21.28 -21.95
CA GLY A 246 -2.47 -20.89 -20.56
C GLY A 246 -3.97 -20.72 -20.33
N LYS A 247 -4.64 -19.88 -21.14
CA LYS A 247 -6.09 -19.68 -21.08
C LYS A 247 -6.88 -20.99 -21.25
N ALA A 248 -6.44 -21.88 -22.15
CA ALA A 248 -7.07 -23.18 -22.33
C ALA A 248 -6.94 -24.05 -21.06
N TYR A 249 -5.77 -24.11 -20.43
CA TYR A 249 -5.56 -24.82 -19.18
C TYR A 249 -6.39 -24.21 -18.04
N ASP A 250 -6.39 -22.89 -17.88
CA ASP A 250 -7.19 -22.19 -16.87
C ASP A 250 -8.70 -22.49 -17.02
N GLN A 251 -9.21 -22.51 -18.26
CA GLN A 251 -10.60 -22.90 -18.53
C GLN A 251 -10.90 -24.34 -18.11
N THR A 252 -9.97 -25.29 -18.29
CA THR A 252 -10.17 -26.67 -17.78
C THR A 252 -10.18 -26.73 -16.25
N LEU A 253 -9.42 -25.87 -15.57
CA LEU A 253 -9.46 -25.76 -14.12
C LEU A 253 -10.76 -25.11 -13.63
N GLU A 254 -11.33 -24.15 -14.35
CA GLU A 254 -12.67 -23.60 -14.06
C GLU A 254 -13.77 -24.64 -14.24
N ASN A 255 -13.74 -25.39 -15.34
CA ASN A 255 -14.71 -26.45 -15.61
C ASN A 255 -14.67 -27.54 -14.52
N LEU A 256 -13.47 -27.91 -14.04
CA LEU A 256 -13.31 -28.80 -12.90
C LEU A 256 -13.77 -28.18 -11.56
N ARG A 257 -13.58 -26.88 -11.34
CA ARG A 257 -14.10 -26.16 -10.16
C ARG A 257 -15.64 -26.09 -10.14
N GLY A 258 -16.29 -26.11 -11.29
CA GLY A 258 -17.75 -26.18 -11.43
C GLY A 258 -18.35 -27.60 -11.40
N CYS A 259 -17.51 -28.63 -11.42
CA CYS A 259 -17.94 -30.03 -11.49
C CYS A 259 -18.63 -30.50 -10.20
N GLN A 260 -19.76 -31.21 -10.34
CA GLN A 260 -20.55 -31.68 -9.19
C GLN A 260 -20.60 -33.21 -9.05
N THR A 261 -20.31 -33.98 -10.11
CA THR A 261 -20.45 -35.44 -10.09
C THR A 261 -19.14 -36.18 -10.40
N MET A 262 -18.92 -37.31 -9.74
CA MET A 262 -17.73 -38.16 -9.97
C MET A 262 -17.64 -38.71 -11.40
N ALA A 263 -18.76 -38.83 -12.12
CA ALA A 263 -18.77 -39.31 -13.51
C ALA A 263 -18.19 -38.30 -14.50
N GLU A 264 -18.31 -36.99 -14.20
CA GLU A 264 -17.75 -35.92 -15.02
C GLU A 264 -16.26 -35.70 -14.73
N VAL A 265 -15.83 -35.93 -13.48
CA VAL A 265 -14.45 -35.71 -13.01
C VAL A 265 -13.43 -36.44 -13.88
N GLU A 266 -13.62 -37.73 -14.18
CA GLU A 266 -12.63 -38.50 -14.96
C GLU A 266 -12.41 -37.92 -16.37
N SER A 267 -13.50 -37.56 -17.06
CA SER A 267 -13.45 -36.93 -18.38
C SER A 267 -12.76 -35.55 -18.32
N LEU A 268 -13.17 -34.70 -17.39
CA LEU A 268 -12.60 -33.35 -17.22
C LEU A 268 -11.13 -33.38 -16.75
N VAL A 269 -10.74 -34.37 -15.94
CA VAL A 269 -9.35 -34.63 -15.53
C VAL A 269 -8.49 -34.98 -16.73
N ASN A 270 -8.98 -35.81 -17.65
CA ASN A 270 -8.27 -36.16 -18.88
C ASN A 270 -8.10 -34.93 -19.80
N ILE A 271 -9.17 -34.17 -20.04
CA ILE A 271 -9.11 -32.93 -20.83
C ILE A 271 -8.12 -31.91 -20.21
N ARG A 272 -8.12 -31.75 -18.88
CA ARG A 272 -7.13 -30.93 -18.17
C ARG A 272 -5.70 -31.48 -18.35
N ASN A 273 -5.50 -32.79 -18.28
CA ASN A 273 -4.19 -33.41 -18.43
C ASN A 273 -3.63 -33.20 -19.87
N GLU A 274 -4.49 -33.28 -20.89
CA GLU A 274 -4.15 -32.92 -22.28
C GLU A 274 -3.79 -31.43 -22.41
N ALA A 275 -4.61 -30.53 -21.86
CA ALA A 275 -4.34 -29.09 -21.84
C ALA A 275 -3.03 -28.75 -21.09
N ARG A 276 -2.72 -29.45 -19.99
CA ARG A 276 -1.44 -29.33 -19.26
C ARG A 276 -0.26 -29.78 -20.12
N GLY A 277 -0.42 -30.85 -20.90
CA GLY A 277 0.60 -31.31 -21.85
C GLY A 277 0.86 -30.30 -22.97
N ALA A 278 -0.20 -29.75 -23.57
CA ALA A 278 -0.12 -28.70 -24.58
C ALA A 278 0.53 -27.42 -24.03
N LEU A 279 0.19 -27.02 -22.80
CA LEU A 279 0.80 -25.90 -22.10
C LEU A 279 2.29 -26.14 -21.81
N LEU A 280 2.67 -27.32 -21.34
CA LEU A 280 4.08 -27.66 -21.11
C LEU A 280 4.89 -27.62 -22.43
N ALA A 281 4.32 -28.07 -23.54
CA ALA A 281 4.95 -27.93 -24.86
C ALA A 281 5.08 -26.45 -25.30
N ALA A 282 4.06 -25.62 -25.06
CA ALA A 282 4.12 -24.18 -25.38
C ALA A 282 5.11 -23.41 -24.48
N VAL A 283 5.28 -23.83 -23.22
CA VAL A 283 6.35 -23.36 -22.31
C VAL A 283 7.72 -23.73 -22.87
N ASP A 284 7.91 -24.96 -23.33
CA ASP A 284 9.19 -25.42 -23.86
C ASP A 284 9.55 -24.76 -25.20
N ASP A 285 8.57 -24.54 -26.08
CA ASP A 285 8.72 -23.71 -27.29
C ASP A 285 9.18 -22.27 -26.92
N PHE A 286 8.56 -21.67 -25.89
CA PHE A 286 8.87 -20.30 -25.46
C PHE A 286 10.24 -20.15 -24.82
N LEU A 287 10.61 -21.05 -23.90
CA LEU A 287 11.95 -21.03 -23.28
C LEU A 287 13.02 -21.22 -24.36
N GLN A 288 12.84 -22.16 -25.29
CA GLN A 288 13.77 -22.39 -26.40
C GLN A 288 13.83 -21.25 -27.43
N GLU A 289 12.81 -20.43 -27.58
CA GLU A 289 12.88 -19.22 -28.42
C GLU A 289 13.65 -18.11 -27.67
N VAL A 290 13.34 -17.89 -26.39
CA VAL A 290 13.99 -16.86 -25.55
C VAL A 290 15.46 -17.14 -25.30
N ASP A 291 15.87 -18.40 -25.11
CA ASP A 291 17.28 -18.81 -24.94
C ASP A 291 18.19 -18.42 -26.12
N LYS A 292 17.60 -18.15 -27.29
CA LYS A 292 18.32 -17.75 -28.52
C LYS A 292 18.42 -16.23 -28.69
N LEU A 293 17.77 -15.44 -27.83
CA LEU A 293 17.71 -13.99 -27.93
C LEU A 293 18.76 -13.32 -27.02
N PRO A 294 19.57 -12.36 -27.51
CA PRO A 294 20.60 -11.68 -26.73
C PRO A 294 20.01 -10.59 -25.81
N ILE A 295 19.02 -10.95 -24.98
CA ILE A 295 18.21 -10.03 -24.18
C ILE A 295 19.07 -9.21 -23.21
N ASN A 296 20.01 -9.84 -22.50
CA ASN A 296 20.87 -9.15 -21.54
C ASN A 296 21.82 -8.19 -22.27
N GLU A 297 22.51 -8.65 -23.32
CA GLU A 297 23.41 -7.80 -24.12
C GLU A 297 22.68 -6.61 -24.75
N ARG A 298 21.48 -6.82 -25.30
CA ARG A 298 20.65 -5.75 -25.87
C ARG A 298 20.23 -4.76 -24.78
N LEU A 299 19.78 -5.25 -23.62
CA LEU A 299 19.36 -4.42 -22.50
C LEU A 299 20.51 -3.60 -21.90
N ASP A 300 21.74 -4.13 -21.88
CA ASP A 300 22.92 -3.40 -21.43
C ASP A 300 23.42 -2.37 -22.45
N ARG A 301 23.47 -2.71 -23.75
CA ARG A 301 23.71 -1.73 -24.84
C ARG A 301 22.68 -0.59 -24.81
N LEU A 302 21.41 -0.90 -24.54
CA LEU A 302 20.35 0.10 -24.40
C LEU A 302 20.52 1.00 -23.16
N LYS A 303 21.18 0.53 -22.09
CA LYS A 303 21.58 1.40 -20.96
C LYS A 303 22.74 2.31 -21.37
N GLU A 304 23.77 1.75 -22.01
CA GLU A 304 24.96 2.48 -22.47
C GLU A 304 24.58 3.64 -23.40
N VAL A 305 23.75 3.37 -24.41
CA VAL A 305 23.22 4.40 -25.33
C VAL A 305 22.34 5.42 -24.57
N ALA A 306 21.48 4.99 -23.64
CA ALA A 306 20.69 5.92 -22.84
C ALA A 306 21.56 6.83 -21.96
N SER A 307 22.60 6.31 -21.32
CA SER A 307 23.54 7.07 -20.49
C SER A 307 24.36 8.04 -21.33
N SER A 308 24.84 7.62 -22.50
CA SER A 308 25.54 8.48 -23.46
C SER A 308 24.65 9.63 -23.93
N LEU A 309 23.45 9.33 -24.45
CA LEU A 309 22.48 10.35 -24.87
C LEU A 309 22.09 11.29 -23.72
N THR A 310 21.87 10.77 -22.51
CA THR A 310 21.52 11.60 -21.35
C THR A 310 22.67 12.53 -20.95
N ALA A 311 23.92 12.06 -20.99
CA ALA A 311 25.09 12.89 -20.69
C ALA A 311 25.21 14.05 -21.69
N MET A 312 25.06 13.77 -22.99
CA MET A 312 25.17 14.78 -24.06
C MET A 312 24.04 15.82 -24.05
N PHE A 313 22.79 15.41 -23.79
CA PHE A 313 21.61 16.27 -23.95
C PHE A 313 20.93 16.70 -22.64
N SER A 314 21.54 16.43 -21.48
CA SER A 314 21.02 16.74 -20.13
C SER A 314 20.55 18.18 -19.89
N SER A 315 21.09 19.15 -20.62
CA SER A 315 20.76 20.58 -20.50
C SER A 315 19.48 21.01 -21.24
N VAL A 316 18.91 20.15 -22.10
CA VAL A 316 17.78 20.54 -22.97
C VAL A 316 16.46 20.08 -22.36
N MET A 317 15.72 21.02 -21.76
CA MET A 317 14.39 20.80 -21.18
C MET A 317 13.34 21.72 -21.82
N LEU A 318 12.54 21.17 -22.73
CA LEU A 318 11.29 21.73 -23.22
C LEU A 318 10.21 20.64 -23.18
N VAL A 319 8.95 20.99 -22.89
CA VAL A 319 7.85 20.01 -22.79
C VAL A 319 6.83 20.30 -23.88
N GLU A 320 7.03 19.68 -25.05
CA GLU A 320 6.08 19.68 -26.15
C GLU A 320 5.92 18.26 -26.74
N GLN A 321 4.85 18.05 -27.51
CA GLN A 321 4.48 16.73 -28.02
C GLN A 321 5.44 16.26 -29.14
N THR A 322 6.00 15.06 -28.99
CA THR A 322 6.93 14.49 -29.97
C THR A 322 6.22 13.99 -31.24
N GLU A 323 6.45 14.66 -32.36
CA GLU A 323 5.95 14.27 -33.68
C GLU A 323 6.33 12.82 -34.09
N GLU A 324 5.57 12.23 -35.03
CA GLU A 324 5.83 10.88 -35.52
C GLU A 324 7.08 10.79 -36.40
N CYS A 325 7.16 11.57 -37.47
CA CYS A 325 8.30 11.63 -38.41
C CYS A 325 9.55 12.36 -37.88
N SER A 326 9.76 12.36 -36.57
CA SER A 326 10.85 13.13 -35.93
C SER A 326 12.26 12.62 -36.28
N PHE A 327 12.43 11.32 -36.55
CA PHE A 327 13.70 10.78 -37.04
C PHE A 327 13.97 11.12 -38.51
N GLU A 328 12.95 11.06 -39.37
CA GLU A 328 13.08 11.34 -40.80
C GLU A 328 13.46 12.81 -41.03
N LYS A 329 12.70 13.74 -40.41
CA LYS A 329 12.98 15.18 -40.44
C LYS A 329 14.41 15.50 -39.94
N PHE A 330 14.87 14.84 -38.87
CA PHE A 330 16.23 15.01 -38.36
C PHE A 330 17.30 14.53 -39.36
N CYS A 331 17.12 13.36 -39.98
CA CYS A 331 18.04 12.83 -40.99
C CYS A 331 18.11 13.73 -42.24
N GLU A 332 16.96 14.21 -42.73
CA GLU A 332 16.88 15.14 -43.87
C GLU A 332 17.56 16.48 -43.56
N TRP A 333 17.18 17.12 -42.46
CA TRP A 333 17.80 18.37 -42.00
C TRP A 333 19.31 18.24 -41.84
N LYS A 334 19.79 17.17 -41.21
CA LYS A 334 21.21 16.93 -41.00
C LYS A 334 21.96 16.74 -42.32
N GLY A 335 21.37 16.01 -43.27
CA GLY A 335 21.90 15.88 -44.64
C GLY A 335 22.04 17.23 -45.34
N HIS A 336 21.00 18.07 -45.28
CA HIS A 336 21.02 19.44 -45.80
C HIS A 336 22.07 20.32 -45.09
N LYS A 337 22.17 20.26 -43.76
CA LYS A 337 23.13 21.02 -42.95
C LYS A 337 24.58 20.64 -43.29
N GLN A 338 24.90 19.34 -43.35
CA GLN A 338 26.22 18.88 -43.78
C GLN A 338 26.54 19.27 -45.22
N GLN A 339 25.59 19.22 -46.16
CA GLN A 339 25.83 19.64 -47.54
C GLN A 339 26.00 21.16 -47.68
N LYS A 340 25.26 21.97 -46.93
CA LYS A 340 25.42 23.43 -46.86
C LYS A 340 26.83 23.79 -46.38
N ILE A 341 27.31 23.16 -45.30
CA ILE A 341 28.67 23.36 -44.77
C ILE A 341 29.75 22.96 -45.78
N LYS A 342 29.57 21.83 -46.50
CA LYS A 342 30.50 21.41 -47.58
C LYS A 342 30.55 22.43 -48.72
N ASN A 343 29.39 22.93 -49.16
CA ASN A 343 29.30 23.91 -50.24
C ASN A 343 29.97 25.24 -49.85
N VAL A 344 29.73 25.74 -48.64
CA VAL A 344 30.32 27.00 -48.15
C VAL A 344 31.84 26.86 -47.99
N ARG A 345 32.33 25.79 -47.35
CA ARG A 345 33.77 25.52 -47.24
C ARG A 345 34.48 25.50 -48.58
N LYS A 346 33.88 24.83 -49.58
CA LYS A 346 34.40 24.79 -50.95
C LYS A 346 34.51 26.20 -51.55
N ALA A 347 33.46 27.03 -51.42
CA ALA A 347 33.48 28.39 -51.93
C ALA A 347 34.55 29.28 -51.25
N THR A 348 34.76 29.13 -49.94
CA THR A 348 35.86 29.81 -49.22
C THR A 348 37.22 29.37 -49.75
N ASP A 349 37.42 28.06 -49.95
CA ASP A 349 38.69 27.52 -50.42
C ASP A 349 38.99 27.98 -51.86
N GLU A 350 37.98 28.00 -52.74
CA GLU A 350 38.08 28.54 -54.10
C GLU A 350 38.40 30.05 -54.12
N ALA A 351 37.76 30.85 -53.25
CA ALA A 351 38.02 32.29 -53.14
C ALA A 351 39.42 32.60 -52.57
N LEU A 352 39.90 31.84 -51.58
CA LEU A 352 41.25 31.97 -51.03
C LEU A 352 42.33 31.50 -52.04
N LEU A 353 42.03 30.48 -52.85
CA LEU A 353 42.89 30.06 -53.97
C LEU A 353 42.97 31.14 -55.06
N ALA A 354 41.87 31.81 -55.40
CA ALA A 354 41.86 32.94 -56.33
C ALA A 354 42.72 34.11 -55.82
N LEU A 355 42.62 34.46 -54.53
CA LEU A 355 43.43 35.49 -53.89
C LEU A 355 44.93 35.11 -53.86
N SER A 356 45.26 33.85 -53.56
CA SER A 356 46.63 33.31 -53.60
C SER A 356 47.22 33.33 -55.02
N SER A 357 46.42 32.97 -56.03
CA SER A 357 46.78 33.03 -57.45
C SER A 357 47.07 34.46 -57.91
N TRP A 358 46.24 35.43 -57.51
CA TRP A 358 46.51 36.85 -57.76
C TRP A 358 47.78 37.34 -57.07
N ALA A 359 47.98 37.04 -55.78
CA ALA A 359 49.21 37.40 -55.06
C ALA A 359 50.47 36.79 -55.74
N THR A 360 50.34 35.59 -56.31
CA THR A 360 51.40 34.94 -57.09
C THR A 360 51.66 35.64 -58.44
N ARG A 361 50.60 36.11 -59.15
CA ARG A 361 50.75 36.95 -60.36
C ARG A 361 51.48 38.26 -60.04
N LEU A 362 51.04 38.97 -59.00
CA LEU A 362 51.67 40.21 -58.52
C LEU A 362 53.14 40.00 -58.15
N SER A 363 53.45 38.93 -57.41
CA SER A 363 54.82 38.58 -57.02
C SER A 363 55.71 38.29 -58.22
N LYS A 364 55.19 37.61 -59.27
CA LYS A 364 55.92 37.36 -60.51
C LYS A 364 56.15 38.63 -61.30
N PHE A 365 55.12 39.45 -61.51
CA PHE A 365 55.23 40.75 -62.20
C PHE A 365 56.27 41.67 -61.53
N SER A 366 56.37 41.62 -60.19
CA SER A 366 57.36 42.38 -59.41
C SER A 366 58.81 41.85 -59.51
N CYS A 367 59.05 40.70 -60.16
CA CYS A 367 60.35 40.03 -60.22
C CYS A 367 61.20 40.56 -61.39
N LEU A 368 61.94 41.66 -61.16
CA LEU A 368 62.82 42.31 -62.15
C LEU A 368 63.96 41.42 -62.72
N MET A 369 64.13 40.20 -62.21
CA MET A 369 65.17 39.25 -62.64
C MET A 369 64.65 38.17 -63.60
N GLU A 370 63.33 38.02 -63.76
CA GLU A 370 62.71 37.01 -64.63
C GLU A 370 62.00 37.67 -65.83
N LYS A 371 61.98 36.99 -66.98
CA LYS A 371 61.18 37.44 -68.13
C LYS A 371 59.71 37.07 -67.93
N THR A 372 58.92 38.00 -67.40
CA THR A 372 57.47 37.89 -67.32
C THR A 372 56.80 38.15 -68.67
N SER A 373 55.64 37.53 -68.87
CA SER A 373 54.74 37.75 -70.01
C SER A 373 53.40 38.33 -69.57
N LEU A 374 53.37 38.96 -68.39
CA LEU A 374 52.19 39.55 -67.76
C LEU A 374 52.14 41.04 -68.08
N THR A 375 50.97 41.56 -68.44
CA THR A 375 50.72 42.99 -68.64
C THR A 375 50.45 43.70 -67.31
N GLU A 376 50.30 45.03 -67.35
CA GLU A 376 49.79 45.82 -66.23
C GLU A 376 48.32 45.46 -65.91
N GLU A 377 47.54 45.21 -66.96
CA GLU A 377 46.12 44.82 -66.90
C GLU A 377 45.95 43.44 -66.21
N ASP A 378 46.81 42.45 -66.52
CA ASP A 378 46.85 41.11 -65.90
C ASP A 378 47.01 41.12 -64.37
N VAL A 379 47.43 42.24 -63.78
CA VAL A 379 47.71 42.41 -62.35
C VAL A 379 46.71 43.36 -61.68
N ALA A 380 46.20 44.36 -62.40
CA ALA A 380 45.28 45.37 -61.90
C ALA A 380 43.80 45.03 -62.09
N GLU A 381 43.43 44.18 -63.06
CA GLU A 381 42.04 43.82 -63.29
C GLU A 381 41.49 42.85 -62.23
N GLY A 382 40.24 43.10 -61.79
CA GLY A 382 39.50 42.22 -60.87
C GLY A 382 39.97 42.18 -59.41
N VAL A 383 40.96 42.99 -59.00
CA VAL A 383 41.57 42.88 -57.65
C VAL A 383 40.59 43.17 -56.52
N ASP A 384 39.81 44.25 -56.61
CA ASP A 384 38.77 44.57 -55.64
C ASP A 384 37.67 43.50 -55.61
N GLU A 385 37.35 42.87 -56.74
CA GLU A 385 36.37 41.78 -56.82
C GLU A 385 36.90 40.50 -56.15
N ILE A 386 38.16 40.11 -56.40
CA ILE A 386 38.82 38.98 -55.74
C ILE A 386 38.90 39.20 -54.23
N LEU A 387 39.24 40.41 -53.78
CA LEU A 387 39.26 40.78 -52.36
C LEU A 387 37.86 40.78 -51.74
N MET A 388 36.85 41.30 -52.44
CA MET A 388 35.46 41.30 -51.96
C MET A 388 34.89 39.88 -51.91
N ASN A 389 35.15 39.04 -52.90
CA ASN A 389 34.70 37.65 -52.93
C ASN A 389 35.39 36.81 -51.83
N ALA A 390 36.69 37.01 -51.59
CA ALA A 390 37.38 36.39 -50.46
C ALA A 390 36.82 36.85 -49.10
N ASP A 391 36.60 38.15 -48.91
CA ASP A 391 36.06 38.67 -47.65
C ASP A 391 34.60 38.22 -47.42
N ASN A 392 33.77 38.18 -48.47
CA ASN A 392 32.40 37.67 -48.43
C ASN A 392 32.35 36.18 -48.08
N ALA A 393 33.14 35.34 -48.77
CA ALA A 393 33.17 33.89 -48.49
C ALA A 393 33.65 33.59 -47.05
N LEU A 394 34.68 34.31 -46.59
CA LEU A 394 35.12 34.26 -45.19
C LEU A 394 34.02 34.71 -44.22
N CYS A 395 33.25 35.76 -44.54
CA CYS A 395 32.11 36.17 -43.72
C CYS A 395 31.01 35.10 -43.68
N GLU A 396 30.70 34.44 -44.79
CA GLU A 396 29.65 33.42 -44.84
C GLU A 396 30.05 32.11 -44.13
N GLU A 397 31.30 31.66 -44.19
CA GLU A 397 31.74 30.50 -43.39
C GLU A 397 31.81 30.82 -41.88
N LEU A 398 32.15 32.06 -41.51
CA LEU A 398 32.08 32.49 -40.10
C LEU A 398 30.62 32.64 -39.62
N ARG A 399 29.73 33.23 -40.44
CA ARG A 399 28.30 33.39 -40.14
C ARG A 399 27.55 32.08 -40.05
N THR A 400 27.84 31.11 -40.92
CA THR A 400 27.19 29.78 -40.87
C THR A 400 27.55 28.95 -39.64
N LYS A 401 28.49 29.43 -38.80
CA LYS A 401 28.73 28.93 -37.44
C LYS A 401 28.38 29.91 -36.31
N SER A 402 28.31 31.23 -36.58
CA SER A 402 27.91 32.24 -35.59
C SER A 402 26.40 32.53 -35.58
N SER A 403 25.65 31.98 -36.52
CA SER A 403 24.24 31.71 -36.33
C SER A 403 24.13 30.63 -35.24
N GLU A 404 23.99 31.07 -34.00
CA GLU A 404 23.57 30.21 -32.89
C GLU A 404 22.31 29.43 -33.32
N GLN A 405 22.15 28.20 -32.84
CA GLN A 405 21.16 27.27 -33.40
C GLN A 405 19.77 27.89 -33.40
N ASP A 406 19.23 28.09 -34.60
CA ASP A 406 17.82 28.43 -34.83
C ASP A 406 16.96 27.53 -33.94
N ASP A 407 15.95 28.09 -33.25
CA ASP A 407 15.17 27.32 -32.28
C ASP A 407 14.44 26.14 -32.95
N GLN A 408 14.19 26.27 -34.26
CA GLN A 408 13.80 25.21 -35.17
C GLN A 408 14.80 24.03 -35.19
N GLU A 409 16.11 24.28 -35.29
CA GLU A 409 17.16 23.24 -35.26
C GLU A 409 17.25 22.58 -33.87
N ARG A 410 17.26 23.37 -32.79
CA ARG A 410 17.26 22.84 -31.41
C ARG A 410 16.04 21.95 -31.17
N LYS A 411 14.86 22.36 -31.62
CA LYS A 411 13.62 21.58 -31.54
C LYS A 411 13.66 20.28 -32.37
N MET A 412 14.31 20.26 -33.53
CA MET A 412 14.52 19.02 -34.31
C MET A 412 15.43 18.02 -33.59
N VAL A 413 16.61 18.47 -33.13
CA VAL A 413 17.57 17.62 -32.38
C VAL A 413 16.92 17.06 -31.11
N PHE A 414 16.22 17.92 -30.36
CA PHE A 414 15.53 17.55 -29.13
C PHE A 414 14.37 16.57 -29.36
N ASN A 415 13.56 16.77 -30.41
CA ASN A 415 12.49 15.83 -30.77
C ASN A 415 13.05 14.45 -31.15
N ALA A 416 14.15 14.39 -31.89
CA ALA A 416 14.83 13.13 -32.21
C ALA A 416 15.41 12.45 -30.96
N PHE A 417 16.06 13.20 -30.05
CA PHE A 417 16.51 12.70 -28.75
C PHE A 417 15.36 12.13 -27.90
N ASN A 418 14.24 12.85 -27.78
CA ASN A 418 13.07 12.37 -27.03
C ASN A 418 12.48 11.10 -27.67
N LYS A 419 12.36 11.06 -28.99
CA LYS A 419 11.87 9.86 -29.71
C LYS A 419 12.80 8.66 -29.50
N ALA A 420 14.12 8.89 -29.48
CA ALA A 420 15.13 7.89 -29.16
C ALA A 420 15.01 7.38 -27.72
N MET A 421 14.93 8.26 -26.73
CA MET A 421 14.80 7.91 -25.31
C MET A 421 13.49 7.18 -25.01
N GLN A 422 12.35 7.63 -25.55
CA GLN A 422 11.09 6.88 -25.47
C GLN A 422 11.19 5.51 -26.15
N GLY A 423 11.92 5.41 -27.28
CA GLY A 423 12.18 4.15 -27.97
C GLY A 423 12.95 3.16 -27.09
N ILE A 424 14.04 3.60 -26.47
CA ILE A 424 14.82 2.82 -25.51
C ILE A 424 13.94 2.38 -24.33
N GLN A 425 13.16 3.28 -23.74
CA GLN A 425 12.29 2.96 -22.61
C GLN A 425 11.25 1.89 -22.97
N ARG A 426 10.59 2.00 -24.13
CA ARG A 426 9.64 0.98 -24.63
C ARG A 426 10.32 -0.38 -24.82
N GLU A 427 11.49 -0.43 -25.46
CA GLU A 427 12.22 -1.67 -25.67
C GLU A 427 12.75 -2.28 -24.36
N GLN A 428 13.30 -1.47 -23.45
CA GLN A 428 13.70 -1.94 -22.12
C GLN A 428 12.53 -2.52 -21.31
N CYS A 429 11.33 -1.92 -21.41
CA CYS A 429 10.12 -2.47 -20.77
C CYS A 429 9.70 -3.82 -21.39
N LEU A 430 9.74 -3.95 -22.73
CA LEU A 430 9.48 -5.21 -23.42
C LEU A 430 10.48 -6.31 -23.01
N LEU A 431 11.78 -6.00 -23.01
CA LEU A 431 12.84 -6.95 -22.61
C LEU A 431 12.71 -7.39 -21.14
N LYS A 432 12.34 -6.47 -20.24
CA LYS A 432 12.03 -6.79 -18.84
C LYS A 432 10.81 -7.71 -18.73
N ALA A 433 9.75 -7.46 -19.51
CA ALA A 433 8.56 -8.30 -19.52
C ALA A 433 8.83 -9.71 -20.06
N ILE A 434 9.59 -9.84 -21.16
CA ILE A 434 10.02 -11.16 -21.69
C ILE A 434 10.83 -11.91 -20.63
N ARG A 435 11.79 -11.25 -19.97
CA ARG A 435 12.59 -11.85 -18.89
C ARG A 435 11.71 -12.28 -17.69
N GLN A 436 10.76 -11.46 -17.25
CA GLN A 436 9.82 -11.84 -16.19
C GLN A 436 8.97 -13.06 -16.59
N LYS A 437 8.48 -13.09 -17.83
CA LYS A 437 7.73 -14.23 -18.38
C LYS A 437 8.60 -15.50 -18.43
N TYR A 438 9.88 -15.39 -18.80
CA TYR A 438 10.85 -16.49 -18.76
C TYR A 438 11.09 -17.00 -17.33
N GLU A 439 11.34 -16.12 -16.36
CA GLU A 439 11.56 -16.49 -14.96
C GLU A 439 10.33 -17.16 -14.31
N LEU A 440 9.12 -16.71 -14.67
CA LEU A 440 7.86 -17.33 -14.23
C LEU A 440 7.67 -18.72 -14.86
N ASN A 441 7.82 -18.84 -16.18
CA ASN A 441 7.60 -20.10 -16.89
C ASN A 441 8.66 -21.16 -16.56
N THR A 442 9.90 -20.75 -16.24
CA THR A 442 10.94 -21.66 -15.72
C THR A 442 10.54 -22.30 -14.39
N LYS A 443 9.97 -21.52 -13.46
CA LYS A 443 9.46 -22.05 -12.17
C LYS A 443 8.23 -22.95 -12.39
N PHE A 444 7.28 -22.48 -13.20
CA PHE A 444 6.06 -23.22 -13.53
C PHE A 444 6.34 -24.58 -14.19
N LYS A 445 7.34 -24.65 -15.07
CA LYS A 445 7.84 -25.92 -15.64
C LYS A 445 8.33 -26.89 -14.55
N GLN A 446 9.10 -26.41 -13.57
CA GLN A 446 9.59 -27.22 -12.46
C GLN A 446 8.44 -27.73 -11.57
N GLU A 447 7.41 -26.92 -11.33
CA GLU A 447 6.22 -27.33 -10.58
C GLU A 447 5.38 -28.38 -11.34
N ILE A 448 5.08 -28.16 -12.63
CA ILE A 448 4.36 -29.13 -13.46
C ILE A 448 5.10 -30.47 -13.60
N GLN A 449 6.44 -30.46 -13.68
CA GLN A 449 7.23 -31.69 -13.76
C GLN A 449 7.07 -32.58 -12.52
N GLN A 450 6.88 -32.01 -11.33
CA GLN A 450 6.61 -32.79 -10.10
C GLN A 450 5.24 -33.50 -10.16
N TRP A 451 4.27 -32.91 -10.86
CA TRP A 451 2.90 -33.43 -11.00
C TRP A 451 2.75 -34.55 -12.05
N GLN A 452 3.82 -34.90 -12.78
CA GLN A 452 3.80 -36.02 -13.74
C GLN A 452 3.70 -37.40 -13.06
N SER A 453 3.90 -37.46 -11.74
CA SER A 453 3.78 -38.69 -10.93
C SER A 453 2.33 -39.14 -10.66
N GLY A 454 1.33 -38.38 -11.13
CA GLY A 454 -0.10 -38.63 -10.93
C GLY A 454 -0.75 -37.65 -9.95
N PRO A 455 -2.08 -37.76 -9.71
CA PRO A 455 -2.76 -36.91 -8.75
C PRO A 455 -2.25 -37.19 -7.32
N PRO A 456 -2.04 -36.15 -6.49
CA PRO A 456 -1.57 -36.33 -5.12
C PRO A 456 -2.61 -37.06 -4.28
N LYS A 457 -2.18 -38.10 -3.57
CA LYS A 457 -3.08 -38.97 -2.81
C LYS A 457 -3.34 -38.45 -1.40
N ALA A 458 -4.58 -38.61 -0.92
CA ALA A 458 -4.94 -38.38 0.49
C ALA A 458 -4.60 -39.57 1.43
N GLU A 459 -3.81 -40.56 0.98
CA GLU A 459 -3.45 -41.76 1.76
C GLU A 459 -2.81 -41.41 3.12
N ASP A 460 -1.92 -40.41 3.17
CA ASP A 460 -1.31 -39.93 4.41
C ASP A 460 -2.31 -39.28 5.38
N LEU A 461 -3.25 -38.47 4.87
CA LEU A 461 -4.32 -37.88 5.69
C LEU A 461 -5.19 -38.99 6.31
N PHE A 462 -5.55 -40.02 5.54
CA PHE A 462 -6.31 -41.15 6.05
C PHE A 462 -5.51 -42.00 7.04
N ALA A 463 -4.20 -42.14 6.85
CA ALA A 463 -3.30 -42.80 7.82
C ALA A 463 -3.22 -42.03 9.14
N VAL A 464 -3.08 -40.69 9.10
CA VAL A 464 -3.16 -39.83 10.29
C VAL A 464 -4.52 -39.96 10.98
N LYS A 465 -5.63 -39.80 10.24
CA LYS A 465 -7.01 -39.99 10.77
C LYS A 465 -7.25 -41.39 11.35
N LYS A 466 -6.53 -42.43 10.91
CA LYS A 466 -6.56 -43.78 11.50
C LYS A 466 -5.81 -43.83 12.84
N ARG A 467 -4.63 -43.19 12.94
CA ARG A 467 -3.85 -43.11 14.19
C ARG A 467 -4.55 -42.24 15.25
N ILE A 468 -5.11 -41.09 14.87
CA ILE A 468 -5.98 -40.25 15.74
C ILE A 468 -7.13 -41.08 16.32
N ARG A 469 -7.86 -41.84 15.50
CA ARG A 469 -8.96 -42.71 15.97
C ARG A 469 -8.49 -43.78 16.95
N SER A 470 -7.31 -44.37 16.75
CA SER A 470 -6.74 -45.34 17.69
C SER A 470 -6.35 -44.68 19.02
N LEU A 471 -5.60 -43.57 18.99
CA LEU A 471 -5.16 -42.84 20.19
C LEU A 471 -6.34 -42.31 21.00
N ARG A 472 -7.39 -41.77 20.34
CA ARG A 472 -8.63 -41.35 21.03
C ARG A 472 -9.34 -42.52 21.72
N SER A 473 -9.33 -43.71 21.10
CA SER A 473 -9.88 -44.92 21.74
C SER A 473 -9.08 -45.31 22.99
N GLN A 474 -7.76 -45.36 22.88
CA GLN A 474 -6.85 -45.65 24.00
C GLN A 474 -7.03 -44.65 25.15
N LEU A 475 -7.15 -43.36 24.83
CA LEU A 475 -7.39 -42.29 25.80
C LEU A 475 -8.72 -42.49 26.56
N ARG A 476 -9.82 -42.81 25.85
CA ARG A 476 -11.12 -43.12 26.48
C ARG A 476 -11.04 -44.32 27.43
N TRP A 477 -10.35 -45.39 27.03
CA TRP A 477 -10.15 -46.56 27.91
C TRP A 477 -9.34 -46.22 29.17
N LYS A 478 -8.21 -45.52 29.04
CA LYS A 478 -7.39 -45.09 30.20
C LYS A 478 -8.15 -44.14 31.14
N LEU A 479 -8.97 -43.23 30.61
CA LEU A 479 -9.80 -42.33 31.43
C LEU A 479 -10.84 -43.10 32.25
N VAL A 480 -11.48 -44.13 31.68
CA VAL A 480 -12.39 -45.01 32.42
C VAL A 480 -11.65 -45.83 33.48
N GLU A 481 -10.47 -46.37 33.14
CA GLU A 481 -9.62 -47.13 34.06
C GLU A 481 -9.23 -46.29 35.30
N VAL A 482 -8.78 -45.04 35.11
CA VAL A 482 -8.52 -44.11 36.23
C VAL A 482 -9.79 -43.80 37.02
N SER A 483 -10.93 -43.55 36.35
CA SER A 483 -12.19 -43.29 37.05
C SER A 483 -12.63 -44.47 37.93
N CYS A 484 -12.38 -45.71 37.51
CA CYS A 484 -12.67 -46.89 38.32
C CYS A 484 -11.70 -47.05 39.51
N LEU A 485 -10.42 -46.68 39.36
CA LEU A 485 -9.45 -46.66 40.46
C LEU A 485 -9.75 -45.54 41.47
N GLU A 486 -10.25 -44.39 41.02
CA GLU A 486 -10.63 -43.25 41.88
C GLU A 486 -11.98 -43.46 42.60
N GLU A 487 -12.83 -44.37 42.13
CA GLU A 487 -14.09 -44.77 42.78
C GLU A 487 -13.95 -46.01 43.70
N ALA A 488 -12.75 -46.59 43.83
CA ALA A 488 -12.49 -47.78 44.65
C ALA A 488 -12.50 -47.50 46.16
N GLU A 489 -12.84 -48.51 46.98
CA GLU A 489 -12.84 -48.40 48.45
C GLU A 489 -11.41 -48.31 49.03
N GLU A 490 -10.42 -48.89 48.36
CA GLU A 490 -8.99 -48.72 48.65
C GLU A 490 -8.30 -48.02 47.46
N LEU A 491 -7.66 -46.88 47.70
CA LEU A 491 -7.05 -46.03 46.67
C LEU A 491 -5.56 -46.35 46.48
N ASP A 492 -5.18 -47.06 45.42
CA ASP A 492 -3.79 -47.18 44.99
C ASP A 492 -3.32 -45.87 44.31
N LEU A 493 -2.89 -44.92 45.14
CA LEU A 493 -2.41 -43.62 44.68
C LEU A 493 -1.19 -43.72 43.73
N PRO A 494 -0.19 -44.61 43.94
CA PRO A 494 0.85 -44.88 42.95
C PRO A 494 0.34 -45.31 41.58
N GLU A 495 -0.61 -46.24 41.49
CA GLU A 495 -1.18 -46.68 40.21
C GLU A 495 -2.01 -45.56 39.55
N ILE A 496 -2.85 -44.84 40.32
CA ILE A 496 -3.60 -43.69 39.81
C ILE A 496 -2.67 -42.62 39.23
N LEU A 497 -1.54 -42.32 39.89
CA LEU A 497 -0.54 -41.36 39.40
C LEU A 497 0.12 -41.84 38.10
N LYS A 498 0.56 -43.10 38.06
CA LYS A 498 1.14 -43.71 36.84
C LYS A 498 0.16 -43.68 35.67
N LYS A 499 -1.12 -44.03 35.91
CA LYS A 499 -2.16 -44.02 34.89
C LYS A 499 -2.48 -42.60 34.40
N LYS A 500 -2.38 -41.58 35.26
CA LYS A 500 -2.49 -40.16 34.85
C LYS A 500 -1.31 -39.69 33.99
N GLU A 501 -0.09 -40.16 34.27
CA GLU A 501 1.07 -39.94 33.40
C GLU A 501 0.89 -40.63 32.04
N GLU A 502 0.48 -41.91 32.02
CA GLU A 502 0.12 -42.65 30.81
C GLU A 502 -1.01 -41.97 29.99
N ILE A 503 -1.93 -41.24 30.63
CA ILE A 503 -2.96 -40.42 29.98
C ILE A 503 -2.36 -39.15 29.37
N ALA A 504 -1.48 -38.45 30.08
CA ALA A 504 -0.82 -37.25 29.60
C ALA A 504 0.05 -37.53 28.36
N GLU A 505 0.80 -38.63 28.35
CA GLU A 505 1.52 -39.11 27.17
C GLU A 505 0.56 -39.37 25.99
N THR A 506 -0.57 -40.05 26.23
CA THR A 506 -1.55 -40.39 25.19
C THR A 506 -2.20 -39.13 24.61
N ARG A 507 -2.52 -38.13 25.44
CA ARG A 507 -2.99 -36.81 25.01
C ARG A 507 -1.95 -36.07 24.16
N ASN A 508 -0.69 -36.06 24.59
CA ASN A 508 0.40 -35.42 23.85
C ASN A 508 0.60 -36.05 22.47
N ALA A 509 0.61 -37.39 22.37
CA ALA A 509 0.68 -38.10 21.10
C ALA A 509 -0.53 -37.81 20.19
N LEU A 510 -1.74 -37.73 20.76
CA LEU A 510 -2.97 -37.39 20.04
C LEU A 510 -2.91 -35.96 19.47
N PHE A 511 -2.44 -34.98 20.24
CA PHE A 511 -2.28 -33.60 19.79
C PHE A 511 -1.15 -33.41 18.76
N GLN A 512 -0.10 -34.24 18.81
CA GLN A 512 0.91 -34.31 17.75
C GLN A 512 0.31 -34.81 16.43
N GLU A 513 -0.49 -35.88 16.46
CA GLU A 513 -1.14 -36.41 15.25
C GLU A 513 -2.19 -35.46 14.67
N ILE A 514 -2.95 -34.74 15.50
CA ILE A 514 -3.85 -33.67 15.05
C ILE A 514 -3.07 -32.50 14.40
N SER A 515 -1.81 -32.28 14.83
CA SER A 515 -0.92 -31.32 14.17
C SER A 515 -0.35 -31.83 12.84
N HIS A 516 -0.14 -33.15 12.70
CA HIS A 516 0.17 -33.77 11.42
C HIS A 516 -1.02 -33.72 10.47
N GLU A 517 -2.25 -33.89 10.97
CA GLU A 517 -3.48 -33.74 10.18
C GLU A 517 -3.60 -32.32 9.62
N LYS A 518 -3.38 -31.29 10.45
CA LYS A 518 -3.40 -29.88 10.00
C LYS A 518 -2.36 -29.60 8.91
N LYS A 519 -1.15 -30.18 8.99
CA LYS A 519 -0.13 -30.09 7.92
C LYS A 519 -0.60 -30.74 6.62
N GLN A 520 -1.20 -31.93 6.69
CA GLN A 520 -1.74 -32.64 5.52
C GLN A 520 -2.88 -31.86 4.85
N TYR A 521 -3.80 -31.27 5.64
CA TYR A 521 -4.82 -30.37 5.11
C TYR A 521 -4.21 -29.15 4.40
N ILE A 522 -3.21 -28.49 4.98
CA ILE A 522 -2.53 -27.33 4.36
C ILE A 522 -1.93 -27.73 3.00
N MET A 523 -1.25 -28.88 2.93
CA MET A 523 -0.67 -29.41 1.69
C MET A 523 -1.74 -29.66 0.62
N LEU A 524 -2.85 -30.33 0.97
CA LEU A 524 -3.95 -30.60 0.04
C LEU A 524 -4.63 -29.32 -0.45
N CYS A 525 -4.80 -28.32 0.42
CA CYS A 525 -5.35 -27.01 0.05
C CYS A 525 -4.44 -26.21 -0.89
N ASP A 526 -3.12 -26.38 -0.79
CA ASP A 526 -2.14 -25.77 -1.70
C ASP A 526 -2.19 -26.47 -3.08
N LEU A 527 -2.22 -27.81 -3.11
CA LEU A 527 -2.36 -28.60 -4.33
C LEU A 527 -3.67 -28.31 -5.09
N MET A 528 -4.78 -28.11 -4.37
CA MET A 528 -6.05 -27.65 -4.96
C MET A 528 -5.92 -26.30 -5.66
N LYS A 529 -5.22 -25.33 -5.04
CA LYS A 529 -5.02 -23.99 -5.61
C LYS A 529 -4.11 -24.03 -6.85
N ARG A 530 -3.10 -24.90 -6.88
CA ARG A 530 -2.10 -24.95 -7.95
C ARG A 530 -2.51 -25.74 -9.20
N GLY A 531 -3.44 -26.68 -9.09
CA GLY A 531 -3.89 -27.43 -10.28
C GLY A 531 -4.76 -28.67 -10.07
N PHE A 532 -5.13 -29.01 -8.84
CA PHE A 532 -5.92 -30.20 -8.51
C PHE A 532 -7.27 -29.88 -7.82
N PRO A 533 -8.16 -29.07 -8.45
CA PRO A 533 -9.45 -28.71 -7.86
C PRO A 533 -10.39 -29.90 -7.61
N GLU A 534 -10.15 -31.06 -8.25
CA GLU A 534 -10.98 -32.27 -8.12
C GLU A 534 -10.81 -33.03 -6.79
N LEU A 535 -9.78 -32.70 -5.99
CA LEU A 535 -9.44 -33.45 -4.77
C LEU A 535 -10.58 -33.63 -3.75
N PRO A 536 -11.47 -32.65 -3.48
CA PRO A 536 -12.60 -32.85 -2.57
C PRO A 536 -13.67 -33.80 -3.13
N ILE A 537 -13.79 -33.90 -4.45
CA ILE A 537 -14.77 -34.76 -5.13
C ILE A 537 -14.27 -36.21 -5.13
N ILE A 538 -12.97 -36.41 -5.39
CA ILE A 538 -12.30 -37.72 -5.30
C ILE A 538 -12.23 -38.23 -3.84
N TYR A 539 -12.03 -37.33 -2.87
CA TYR A 539 -11.87 -37.67 -1.45
C TYR A 539 -12.91 -36.96 -0.56
N PRO A 540 -14.21 -37.33 -0.64
CA PRO A 540 -15.26 -36.70 0.19
C PRO A 540 -15.00 -36.88 1.69
N ASP A 541 -14.55 -38.07 2.12
CA ASP A 541 -14.16 -38.39 3.50
C ASP A 541 -12.94 -37.59 4.02
N ALA A 542 -12.21 -36.92 3.12
CA ALA A 542 -11.17 -35.99 3.54
C ALA A 542 -11.76 -34.69 4.09
N ASP A 543 -12.94 -34.24 3.64
CA ASP A 543 -13.55 -32.95 3.97
C ASP A 543 -12.59 -31.75 3.84
N ILE A 544 -11.93 -31.68 2.68
CA ILE A 544 -11.00 -30.57 2.36
C ILE A 544 -11.80 -29.25 2.22
N ASN A 545 -13.03 -29.33 1.70
CA ASN A 545 -13.91 -28.17 1.55
C ASN A 545 -14.30 -27.54 2.90
N GLY A 546 -14.63 -28.33 3.94
CA GLY A 546 -14.91 -27.81 5.29
C GLY A 546 -13.68 -27.16 5.94
N TYR A 547 -12.48 -27.70 5.70
CA TYR A 547 -11.25 -27.06 6.14
C TYR A 547 -10.96 -25.76 5.37
N MET A 548 -11.22 -25.71 4.06
CA MET A 548 -11.01 -24.50 3.25
C MET A 548 -12.04 -23.39 3.54
N SER A 549 -13.33 -23.71 3.64
CA SER A 549 -14.38 -22.73 3.92
C SER A 549 -14.17 -22.05 5.28
N SER A 550 -13.80 -22.84 6.30
CA SER A 550 -13.43 -22.39 7.64
C SER A 550 -12.07 -21.66 7.74
N ALA A 551 -11.41 -21.39 6.61
CA ALA A 551 -10.08 -20.77 6.53
C ALA A 551 -8.98 -21.51 7.31
N GLY A 552 -9.12 -22.83 7.50
CA GLY A 552 -8.18 -23.67 8.24
C GLY A 552 -8.39 -23.73 9.76
N LEU A 553 -9.58 -23.33 10.23
CA LEU A 553 -9.96 -23.45 11.64
C LEU A 553 -10.62 -24.79 11.98
N LEU A 554 -11.45 -25.35 11.11
CA LEU A 554 -12.31 -26.48 11.44
C LEU A 554 -11.50 -27.77 11.59
N MET A 555 -11.40 -28.27 12.82
CA MET A 555 -10.64 -29.47 13.16
C MET A 555 -11.57 -30.58 13.66
N LYS A 556 -12.31 -31.23 12.73
CA LYS A 556 -13.28 -32.30 13.05
C LYS A 556 -12.69 -33.49 13.83
N SER A 557 -11.37 -33.65 13.87
CA SER A 557 -10.73 -34.66 14.73
C SER A 557 -10.71 -34.31 16.22
N LEU A 558 -10.66 -33.03 16.59
CA LEU A 558 -10.74 -32.58 17.99
C LEU A 558 -12.12 -32.87 18.60
N ASP A 559 -12.16 -33.04 19.91
CA ASP A 559 -13.34 -33.41 20.68
C ASP A 559 -13.11 -32.99 22.15
N ARG A 560 -14.18 -32.71 22.91
CA ARG A 560 -14.05 -32.08 24.25
C ARG A 560 -13.49 -33.04 25.32
N ASP A 561 -13.61 -34.34 25.10
CA ASP A 561 -13.06 -35.39 25.97
C ASP A 561 -11.52 -35.51 25.94
N MET A 562 -10.86 -34.89 24.96
CA MET A 562 -9.41 -34.94 24.81
C MET A 562 -8.66 -34.08 25.84
N PHE A 563 -9.26 -32.99 26.27
CA PHE A 563 -8.62 -31.94 27.07
C PHE A 563 -8.72 -32.21 28.57
N ASP A 564 -7.76 -31.70 29.36
CA ASP A 564 -7.89 -31.62 30.82
C ASP A 564 -8.25 -30.17 31.18
N ALA A 565 -9.56 -29.92 31.31
CA ALA A 565 -10.12 -28.60 31.11
C ALA A 565 -10.87 -28.06 32.34
N ASP A 566 -10.19 -27.21 33.10
CA ASP A 566 -10.71 -26.56 34.31
C ASP A 566 -11.75 -25.48 33.99
N PRO A 567 -12.93 -25.47 34.62
CA PRO A 567 -13.94 -24.43 34.41
C PRO A 567 -13.52 -23.11 35.07
N MET A 568 -13.37 -22.05 34.26
CA MET A 568 -12.99 -20.69 34.70
C MET A 568 -14.17 -19.96 35.38
N ARG A 569 -14.65 -20.48 36.51
CA ARG A 569 -15.89 -20.05 37.18
C ARG A 569 -15.97 -18.54 37.44
N GLU A 570 -14.84 -17.89 37.74
CA GLU A 570 -14.77 -16.44 38.02
C GLU A 570 -14.96 -15.56 36.78
N LEU A 571 -14.76 -16.11 35.57
CA LEU A 571 -14.96 -15.42 34.28
C LEU A 571 -16.16 -15.96 33.49
N SER A 572 -16.74 -17.09 33.92
CA SER A 572 -17.85 -17.81 33.29
C SER A 572 -19.21 -17.13 33.49
N GLY A 573 -19.30 -15.81 33.28
CA GLY A 573 -20.51 -15.03 33.56
C GLY A 573 -21.66 -15.21 32.55
N ARG A 574 -21.38 -15.69 31.33
CA ARG A 574 -22.39 -15.82 30.24
C ARG A 574 -22.19 -17.01 29.29
N ARG A 575 -20.94 -17.43 29.06
CA ARG A 575 -20.59 -18.63 28.27
C ARG A 575 -19.67 -19.50 29.11
N PRO A 576 -19.76 -20.84 29.07
CA PRO A 576 -18.79 -21.70 29.73
C PRO A 576 -17.39 -21.48 29.14
N LEU A 577 -16.45 -21.12 30.00
CA LEU A 577 -15.03 -20.98 29.68
C LEU A 577 -14.27 -22.10 30.39
N LEU A 578 -13.53 -22.90 29.63
CA LEU A 578 -12.63 -23.92 30.16
C LEU A 578 -11.19 -23.52 29.86
N SER A 579 -10.27 -23.69 30.81
CA SER A 579 -8.83 -23.53 30.55
C SER A 579 -8.12 -24.87 30.64
N THR A 580 -7.22 -25.12 29.70
CA THR A 580 -6.46 -26.36 29.55
C THR A 580 -5.10 -26.01 28.99
N ASP A 581 -4.10 -26.85 29.23
CA ASP A 581 -2.80 -26.73 28.58
C ASP A 581 -2.78 -27.58 27.30
N PHE A 582 -2.32 -26.99 26.20
CA PHE A 582 -2.24 -27.61 24.88
C PHE A 582 -0.84 -27.36 24.32
N GLN A 583 -0.08 -28.42 24.08
CA GLN A 583 1.30 -28.35 23.56
C GLN A 583 2.24 -27.44 24.39
N GLY A 584 2.05 -27.43 25.71
CA GLY A 584 2.83 -26.59 26.63
C GLY A 584 2.40 -25.11 26.68
N GLN A 585 1.31 -24.74 26.02
CA GLN A 585 0.71 -23.40 26.09
C GLN A 585 -0.65 -23.45 26.75
N LYS A 586 -0.91 -22.52 27.68
CA LYS A 586 -2.22 -22.38 28.29
C LYS A 586 -3.21 -21.75 27.31
N ILE A 587 -4.35 -22.41 27.11
CA ILE A 587 -5.41 -21.96 26.22
C ILE A 587 -6.75 -21.82 26.96
N VAL A 588 -7.72 -21.21 26.28
CA VAL A 588 -9.12 -21.16 26.70
C VAL A 588 -9.98 -21.77 25.59
N LEU A 589 -10.84 -22.72 25.98
CA LEU A 589 -11.94 -23.23 25.18
C LEU A 589 -13.18 -22.38 25.48
N LYS A 590 -13.68 -21.66 24.48
CA LYS A 590 -14.96 -20.94 24.55
C LYS A 590 -16.06 -21.85 24.04
N CYS A 591 -17.03 -22.14 24.90
CA CYS A 591 -18.15 -23.02 24.57
C CYS A 591 -19.37 -22.20 24.14
N TYR A 592 -19.98 -22.58 23.02
CA TYR A 592 -21.19 -21.96 22.47
C TYR A 592 -22.24 -23.07 22.26
N ALA A 593 -23.46 -22.86 22.72
CA ALA A 593 -24.57 -23.77 22.39
C ALA A 593 -25.02 -23.50 20.96
N VAL A 594 -25.10 -24.55 20.15
CA VAL A 594 -25.46 -24.46 18.73
C VAL A 594 -26.42 -25.58 18.32
N ASP A 595 -27.28 -25.24 17.37
CA ASP A 595 -27.98 -26.14 16.46
C ASP A 595 -27.29 -26.11 15.08
N GLU A 596 -27.77 -26.91 14.12
CA GLU A 596 -27.12 -27.04 12.80
C GLU A 596 -27.08 -25.71 12.01
N GLU A 597 -28.10 -24.85 12.17
CA GLU A 597 -28.18 -23.56 11.46
C GLU A 597 -27.26 -22.51 12.10
N SER A 598 -27.17 -22.48 13.43
CA SER A 598 -26.27 -21.59 14.16
C SER A 598 -24.82 -22.06 14.13
N GLU A 599 -24.53 -23.37 14.03
CA GLU A 599 -23.18 -23.89 13.77
C GLU A 599 -22.64 -23.35 12.43
N ALA A 600 -23.43 -23.45 11.35
CA ALA A 600 -23.03 -22.98 10.03
C ALA A 600 -22.71 -21.47 10.02
N LYS A 601 -23.59 -20.66 10.63
CA LYS A 601 -23.39 -19.19 10.77
C LYS A 601 -22.18 -18.87 11.63
N MET A 602 -21.97 -19.59 12.73
CA MET A 602 -20.83 -19.40 13.63
C MET A 602 -19.51 -19.77 12.94
N LEU A 603 -19.48 -20.83 12.15
CA LEU A 603 -18.33 -21.24 11.35
C LEU A 603 -17.98 -20.18 10.31
N GLU A 604 -18.98 -19.60 9.63
CA GLU A 604 -18.75 -18.54 8.66
C GLU A 604 -18.20 -17.28 9.33
N GLN A 605 -18.81 -16.79 10.42
CA GLN A 605 -18.32 -15.62 11.15
C GLN A 605 -16.88 -15.83 11.67
N ALA A 606 -16.57 -17.01 12.19
CA ALA A 606 -15.23 -17.36 12.65
C ALA A 606 -14.22 -17.38 11.49
N ALA A 607 -14.60 -17.88 10.32
CA ALA A 607 -13.77 -17.88 9.13
C ALA A 607 -13.53 -16.46 8.56
N GLN A 608 -14.56 -15.61 8.52
CA GLN A 608 -14.44 -14.20 8.11
C GLN A 608 -13.49 -13.45 9.05
N TYR A 609 -13.69 -13.56 10.37
CA TYR A 609 -12.80 -12.98 11.39
C TYR A 609 -11.37 -13.49 11.27
N HIS A 610 -11.16 -14.79 11.03
CA HIS A 610 -9.81 -15.35 10.88
C HIS A 610 -9.10 -14.82 9.63
N ARG A 611 -9.79 -14.65 8.50
CA ARG A 611 -9.20 -14.05 7.30
C ARG A 611 -8.74 -12.60 7.57
N ALA A 612 -9.54 -11.81 8.28
CA ALA A 612 -9.15 -10.46 8.72
C ALA A 612 -7.96 -10.47 9.70
N GLN A 613 -7.98 -11.38 10.67
CA GLN A 613 -6.92 -11.57 11.66
C GLN A 613 -5.60 -12.06 11.02
N GLN A 614 -5.63 -12.86 9.96
CA GLN A 614 -4.42 -13.29 9.24
C GLN A 614 -3.76 -12.14 8.46
N GLN A 615 -4.51 -11.11 8.07
CA GLN A 615 -3.94 -9.89 7.47
C GLN A 615 -3.25 -9.00 8.53
N ASN A 616 -3.79 -8.96 9.76
CA ASN A 616 -3.27 -8.17 10.87
C ASN A 616 -3.08 -9.01 12.15
N PRO A 617 -2.16 -10.00 12.16
CA PRO A 617 -2.10 -11.05 13.19
C PRO A 617 -1.62 -10.57 14.57
N ALA A 618 -1.29 -9.28 14.69
CA ALA A 618 -0.78 -8.71 15.93
C ALA A 618 -1.87 -8.10 16.83
N THR A 619 -3.05 -7.74 16.32
CA THR A 619 -3.93 -6.74 16.97
C THR A 619 -5.30 -7.26 17.40
N THR A 620 -5.68 -8.46 16.96
CA THR A 620 -6.88 -9.19 17.39
C THR A 620 -6.52 -10.55 17.99
N VAL A 621 -7.39 -11.13 18.82
CA VAL A 621 -7.13 -12.44 19.45
C VAL A 621 -7.16 -13.54 18.37
N PRO A 622 -6.07 -14.31 18.18
CA PRO A 622 -6.02 -15.34 17.14
C PRO A 622 -6.90 -16.53 17.52
N LEU A 623 -7.59 -17.07 16.51
CA LEU A 623 -8.33 -18.32 16.62
C LEU A 623 -7.39 -19.48 16.26
N LEU A 624 -7.21 -20.44 17.17
CA LEU A 624 -6.24 -21.53 17.01
C LEU A 624 -6.85 -22.72 16.24
N ALA A 625 -8.09 -23.07 16.61
CA ALA A 625 -8.97 -24.02 15.93
C ALA A 625 -10.43 -23.82 16.40
N LEU A 626 -11.35 -24.40 15.64
CA LEU A 626 -12.77 -24.54 15.95
C LEU A 626 -13.15 -26.02 15.79
N PHE A 627 -13.90 -26.58 16.74
CA PHE A 627 -14.43 -27.94 16.64
C PHE A 627 -15.78 -28.06 17.36
N CYS A 628 -16.59 -29.02 16.95
CA CYS A 628 -17.91 -29.28 17.53
C CYS A 628 -17.86 -30.57 18.36
N GLY A 629 -18.54 -30.56 19.51
CA GLY A 629 -18.63 -31.71 20.41
C GLY A 629 -19.33 -32.89 19.74
N LYS A 630 -18.81 -34.11 19.92
CA LYS A 630 -19.41 -35.31 19.34
C LYS A 630 -20.36 -36.04 20.29
N SER A 631 -20.66 -35.41 21.43
CA SER A 631 -21.50 -35.96 22.51
C SER A 631 -22.23 -34.87 23.31
N ASP A 632 -22.13 -33.61 22.90
CA ASP A 632 -22.86 -32.46 23.42
C ASP A 632 -23.13 -31.46 22.26
N PRO A 633 -24.23 -30.67 22.30
CA PRO A 633 -24.60 -29.71 21.25
C PRO A 633 -23.81 -28.39 21.41
N LEU A 634 -22.49 -28.50 21.51
CA LEU A 634 -21.59 -27.38 21.81
C LEU A 634 -20.50 -27.22 20.74
N ALA A 635 -20.34 -26.00 20.24
CA ALA A 635 -19.18 -25.60 19.46
C ALA A 635 -18.11 -25.01 20.37
N TYR A 636 -16.86 -25.35 20.10
CA TYR A 636 -15.68 -24.97 20.87
C TYR A 636 -14.71 -24.17 20.00
N ILE A 637 -14.36 -22.97 20.45
CA ILE A 637 -13.29 -22.15 19.85
C ILE A 637 -12.09 -22.10 20.79
N MET A 638 -10.92 -22.49 20.27
CA MET A 638 -9.65 -22.45 20.98
C MET A 638 -8.96 -21.09 20.78
N VAL A 639 -8.64 -20.39 21.88
CA VAL A 639 -7.87 -19.14 21.87
C VAL A 639 -6.74 -19.17 22.92
N PRO A 640 -5.68 -18.34 22.79
CA PRO A 640 -4.64 -18.22 23.82
C PRO A 640 -5.18 -17.70 25.17
N HIS A 641 -4.58 -18.13 26.27
CA HIS A 641 -4.87 -17.60 27.61
C HIS A 641 -3.98 -16.40 27.95
N TYR A 642 -4.55 -15.20 28.06
CA TYR A 642 -3.83 -13.99 28.46
C TYR A 642 -3.76 -13.84 30.00
N SER A 643 -2.62 -14.25 30.58
CA SER A 643 -2.37 -14.27 32.04
C SER A 643 -2.54 -12.92 32.74
N ASN A 644 -2.28 -11.81 32.04
CA ASN A 644 -2.38 -10.46 32.61
C ASN A 644 -3.84 -9.98 32.75
N GLY A 645 -4.80 -10.73 32.24
CA GLY A 645 -6.22 -10.37 32.22
C GLY A 645 -6.56 -9.28 31.20
N SER A 646 -7.80 -8.81 31.30
CA SER A 646 -8.35 -7.73 30.49
C SER A 646 -8.02 -6.35 31.07
N LEU A 647 -8.28 -5.27 30.33
CA LEU A 647 -8.08 -3.90 30.83
C LEU A 647 -8.82 -3.63 32.15
N ARG A 648 -10.01 -4.22 32.37
CA ARG A 648 -10.73 -4.11 33.66
C ARG A 648 -9.97 -4.76 34.81
N ALA A 649 -9.32 -5.90 34.58
CA ALA A 649 -8.51 -6.58 35.59
C ALA A 649 -7.22 -5.81 35.88
N ILE A 650 -6.57 -5.28 34.84
CA ILE A 650 -5.35 -4.49 34.94
C ILE A 650 -5.62 -3.18 35.68
N GLN A 651 -6.59 -2.37 35.23
CA GLN A 651 -6.92 -1.09 35.85
C GLN A 651 -7.36 -1.22 37.32
N LYS A 652 -7.96 -2.35 37.71
CA LYS A 652 -8.30 -2.64 39.12
C LYS A 652 -7.11 -3.07 39.97
N SER A 653 -6.12 -3.76 39.40
CA SER A 653 -5.00 -4.36 40.16
C SER A 653 -3.76 -3.48 40.20
N SER A 654 -3.44 -2.82 39.08
CA SER A 654 -2.37 -1.85 38.94
C SER A 654 -2.59 -1.08 37.62
N PRO A 655 -3.10 0.16 37.68
CA PRO A 655 -3.38 0.98 36.49
C PRO A 655 -2.23 1.08 35.49
N LEU A 656 -2.61 1.38 34.25
CA LEU A 656 -1.67 1.75 33.19
C LEU A 656 -1.31 3.24 33.31
N SER A 657 -0.03 3.58 33.12
CA SER A 657 0.41 4.97 32.94
C SER A 657 -0.04 5.54 31.59
N SER A 658 -0.08 6.87 31.45
CA SER A 658 -0.53 7.52 30.20
C SER A 658 0.26 7.10 28.95
N SER A 659 1.52 6.68 29.10
CA SER A 659 2.33 6.13 28.00
C SER A 659 1.91 4.70 27.63
N GLU A 660 1.70 3.83 28.62
CA GLU A 660 1.17 2.47 28.42
C GLU A 660 -0.26 2.53 27.84
N ILE A 661 -1.12 3.46 28.30
CA ILE A 661 -2.46 3.69 27.74
C ILE A 661 -2.37 4.05 26.25
N ARG A 662 -1.48 4.97 25.86
CA ARG A 662 -1.27 5.30 24.44
C ARG A 662 -0.81 4.08 23.63
N LYS A 663 0.23 3.39 24.08
CA LYS A 663 0.78 2.17 23.42
C LYS A 663 -0.29 1.08 23.26
N VAL A 664 -1.03 0.78 24.32
CA VAL A 664 -2.12 -0.20 24.33
C VAL A 664 -3.22 0.21 23.37
N MET A 665 -3.76 1.43 23.48
CA MET A 665 -4.89 1.86 22.67
C MET A 665 -4.52 2.07 21.19
N LYS A 666 -3.24 2.33 20.85
CA LYS A 666 -2.71 2.25 19.47
C LYS A 666 -2.88 0.84 18.89
N GLY A 667 -2.55 -0.19 19.66
CA GLY A 667 -2.81 -1.59 19.30
C GLY A 667 -4.30 -1.94 19.15
N VAL A 668 -5.16 -1.39 20.02
CA VAL A 668 -6.63 -1.55 19.92
C VAL A 668 -7.18 -0.90 18.66
N ALA A 669 -6.75 0.32 18.32
CA ALA A 669 -7.17 1.01 17.10
C ALA A 669 -6.72 0.26 15.83
N LEU A 670 -5.49 -0.26 15.79
CA LEU A 670 -5.03 -1.15 14.71
C LEU A 670 -5.85 -2.46 14.63
N GLY A 671 -6.38 -2.94 15.75
CA GLY A 671 -7.29 -4.10 15.81
C GLY A 671 -8.66 -3.79 15.20
N LEU A 672 -9.25 -2.65 15.57
CA LEU A 672 -10.50 -2.16 14.97
C LEU A 672 -10.32 -1.86 13.47
N GLN A 673 -9.22 -1.22 13.08
CA GLN A 673 -8.90 -0.96 11.67
C GLN A 673 -8.88 -2.24 10.83
N GLY A 674 -8.26 -3.32 11.33
CA GLY A 674 -8.22 -4.61 10.65
C GLY A 674 -9.59 -5.29 10.53
N LEU A 675 -10.48 -5.12 11.52
CA LEU A 675 -11.85 -5.63 11.46
C LEU A 675 -12.74 -4.78 10.53
N HIS A 676 -12.68 -3.45 10.64
CA HIS A 676 -13.46 -2.51 9.84
C HIS A 676 -13.07 -2.56 8.36
N ALA A 677 -11.80 -2.76 8.03
CA ALA A 677 -11.34 -2.99 6.65
C ALA A 677 -11.86 -4.31 6.04
N ALA A 678 -12.29 -5.26 6.87
CA ALA A 678 -12.96 -6.49 6.46
C ALA A 678 -14.50 -6.43 6.65
N SER A 679 -15.06 -5.23 6.83
CA SER A 679 -16.50 -4.99 7.09
C SER A 679 -17.07 -5.66 8.35
N LEU A 680 -16.23 -5.98 9.34
CA LEU A 680 -16.64 -6.59 10.61
C LEU A 680 -16.75 -5.54 11.73
N THR A 681 -17.98 -5.23 12.18
CA THR A 681 -18.21 -4.46 13.42
C THR A 681 -18.04 -5.37 14.65
N HIS A 682 -17.26 -4.96 15.64
CA HIS A 682 -17.09 -5.72 16.88
C HIS A 682 -18.40 -5.73 17.67
N ALA A 683 -19.02 -4.57 17.86
CA ALA A 683 -20.35 -4.40 18.47
C ALA A 683 -20.46 -4.89 19.94
N SER A 684 -19.32 -5.16 20.58
CA SER A 684 -19.21 -5.50 22.01
C SER A 684 -17.86 -5.09 22.60
N LEU A 685 -17.36 -3.90 22.21
CA LEU A 685 -16.09 -3.37 22.69
C LEU A 685 -16.25 -2.75 24.10
N HIS A 686 -15.66 -3.38 25.12
CA HIS A 686 -15.63 -2.88 26.50
C HIS A 686 -14.40 -3.40 27.25
N PRO A 687 -14.02 -2.86 28.43
CA PRO A 687 -12.76 -3.19 29.11
C PRO A 687 -12.52 -4.66 29.52
N ASN A 688 -13.49 -5.57 29.37
CA ASN A 688 -13.27 -7.01 29.54
C ASN A 688 -12.78 -7.68 28.24
N ASN A 689 -13.10 -7.08 27.10
CA ASN A 689 -12.90 -7.62 25.75
C ASN A 689 -11.66 -7.03 25.08
N VAL A 690 -10.83 -6.33 25.85
CA VAL A 690 -9.54 -5.77 25.44
C VAL A 690 -8.48 -6.23 26.42
N PHE A 691 -7.33 -6.65 25.90
CA PHE A 691 -6.22 -7.23 26.65
C PHE A 691 -4.95 -6.42 26.44
N ALA A 692 -4.13 -6.21 27.47
CA ALA A 692 -2.82 -5.54 27.35
C ALA A 692 -1.66 -6.52 27.62
N ILE A 693 -1.04 -6.98 26.54
CA ILE A 693 0.13 -7.86 26.58
C ILE A 693 1.36 -7.01 26.90
N GLY A 694 2.10 -7.41 27.93
CA GLY A 694 3.31 -6.69 28.39
C GLY A 694 3.09 -5.23 28.80
N ARG A 695 1.83 -4.77 28.91
CA ARG A 695 1.41 -3.35 29.03
C ARG A 695 1.78 -2.43 27.86
N GLU A 696 2.42 -2.95 26.82
CA GLU A 696 2.80 -2.17 25.63
C GLU A 696 1.92 -2.46 24.41
N LYS A 697 1.14 -3.56 24.43
CA LYS A 697 0.41 -4.03 23.26
C LYS A 697 -1.04 -4.36 23.58
N GLY A 698 -1.95 -3.53 23.09
CA GLY A 698 -3.38 -3.81 23.15
C GLY A 698 -3.81 -4.81 22.08
N ILE A 699 -4.69 -5.74 22.46
CA ILE A 699 -5.36 -6.69 21.56
C ILE A 699 -6.87 -6.65 21.78
N VAL A 700 -7.62 -6.59 20.68
CA VAL A 700 -9.09 -6.67 20.63
C VAL A 700 -9.53 -8.14 20.68
N GLY A 701 -10.41 -8.50 21.60
CA GLY A 701 -10.85 -9.88 21.85
C GLY A 701 -12.33 -10.03 22.19
N ASP A 702 -12.72 -11.25 22.56
CA ASP A 702 -14.12 -11.71 22.76
C ASP A 702 -15.15 -11.16 21.77
N TYR A 703 -14.91 -11.43 20.49
CA TYR A 703 -15.98 -11.44 19.49
C TYR A 703 -16.91 -12.65 19.76
N ASP A 704 -18.22 -12.43 19.74
CA ASP A 704 -19.23 -13.49 19.90
C ASP A 704 -19.68 -13.99 18.52
N PHE A 705 -19.25 -15.21 18.16
CA PHE A 705 -19.46 -15.80 16.84
C PHE A 705 -20.85 -16.44 16.67
N SER A 706 -21.59 -16.72 17.75
CA SER A 706 -22.93 -17.29 17.68
C SER A 706 -24.03 -16.21 17.65
N LYS A 707 -23.69 -14.95 17.35
CA LYS A 707 -24.58 -13.78 17.48
C LYS A 707 -24.40 -12.78 16.34
N THR A 708 -25.44 -12.02 16.06
CA THR A 708 -25.38 -10.84 15.18
C THR A 708 -24.76 -9.64 15.91
N PRO A 709 -24.30 -8.58 15.21
CA PRO A 709 -23.80 -7.37 15.86
C PRO A 709 -24.82 -6.74 16.82
N GLU A 710 -26.10 -6.74 16.48
CA GLU A 710 -27.19 -6.13 17.26
C GLU A 710 -27.40 -6.87 18.58
N GLN A 711 -27.37 -8.21 18.51
CA GLN A 711 -27.40 -9.08 19.69
C GLN A 711 -26.15 -8.87 20.57
N ARG A 712 -24.97 -8.67 19.97
CA ARG A 712 -23.73 -8.34 20.71
C ARG A 712 -23.84 -7.02 21.47
N VAL A 713 -24.43 -5.96 20.90
CA VAL A 713 -24.67 -4.70 21.64
C VAL A 713 -25.63 -4.93 22.80
N SER A 714 -26.79 -5.53 22.51
CA SER A 714 -27.87 -5.73 23.48
C SER A 714 -27.41 -6.55 24.69
N ASP A 715 -26.67 -7.64 24.45
CA ASP A 715 -26.17 -8.50 25.51
C ASP A 715 -24.96 -7.91 26.23
N SER A 716 -23.96 -7.36 25.52
CA SER A 716 -22.62 -7.18 26.09
C SER A 716 -22.57 -6.30 27.35
N GLY A 717 -23.50 -5.35 27.50
CA GLY A 717 -23.58 -4.50 28.70
C GLY A 717 -22.45 -3.49 28.71
N MET A 718 -22.32 -2.74 27.62
CA MET A 718 -21.15 -1.93 27.26
C MET A 718 -20.97 -0.75 28.23
N VAL A 719 -20.16 -0.95 29.27
CA VAL A 719 -19.88 0.03 30.33
C VAL A 719 -18.41 -0.03 30.78
N ALA A 720 -17.81 1.14 31.03
CA ALA A 720 -16.46 1.32 31.60
C ALA A 720 -16.52 2.25 32.82
N GLY A 721 -16.37 1.72 34.03
CA GLY A 721 -16.65 2.51 35.25
C GLY A 721 -18.13 2.91 35.27
N SER A 722 -18.40 4.22 35.25
CA SER A 722 -19.75 4.80 35.06
C SER A 722 -20.07 5.16 33.61
N ILE A 723 -19.08 5.14 32.71
CA ILE A 723 -19.24 5.54 31.29
C ILE A 723 -20.04 4.48 30.54
N SER A 724 -21.17 4.90 29.96
CA SER A 724 -21.89 4.11 28.96
C SER A 724 -21.11 4.11 27.65
N LEU A 725 -20.77 2.93 27.14
CA LEU A 725 -20.09 2.75 25.86
C LEU A 725 -21.06 2.44 24.70
N VAL A 726 -22.37 2.42 24.99
CA VAL A 726 -23.41 2.30 23.95
C VAL A 726 -23.53 3.64 23.22
N ALA A 727 -23.18 3.66 21.94
CA ALA A 727 -23.19 4.85 21.12
C ALA A 727 -24.64 5.41 20.94
N PRO A 728 -24.82 6.74 20.85
CA PRO A 728 -26.14 7.36 20.83
C PRO A 728 -27.04 6.90 19.67
N GLU A 729 -26.47 6.63 18.50
CA GLU A 729 -27.22 6.08 17.36
C GLU A 729 -27.79 4.69 17.63
N LEU A 730 -27.11 3.87 18.46
CA LEU A 730 -27.62 2.56 18.87
C LEU A 730 -28.78 2.71 19.87
N LYS A 731 -28.74 3.74 20.72
CA LYS A 731 -29.88 4.11 21.60
C LYS A 731 -31.10 4.59 20.79
N GLN A 732 -30.87 5.15 19.60
CA GLN A 732 -31.89 5.52 18.62
C GLN A 732 -32.35 4.33 17.74
N GLY A 733 -31.81 3.12 17.95
CA GLY A 733 -32.18 1.91 17.20
C GLY A 733 -31.48 1.74 15.84
N GLN A 734 -30.42 2.50 15.55
CA GLN A 734 -29.60 2.29 14.35
C GLN A 734 -28.70 1.04 14.49
N LEU A 735 -28.29 0.47 13.36
CA LEU A 735 -27.49 -0.76 13.31
C LEU A 735 -26.02 -0.53 13.74
N PRO A 736 -25.36 -1.53 14.36
CA PRO A 736 -23.95 -1.42 14.77
C PRO A 736 -22.98 -1.22 13.60
N SER A 737 -22.27 -0.10 13.63
CA SER A 737 -21.34 0.35 12.60
C SER A 737 -19.92 0.54 13.13
N PRO A 738 -18.90 0.67 12.25
CA PRO A 738 -17.55 1.08 12.64
C PRO A 738 -17.51 2.35 13.51
N ALA A 739 -18.39 3.33 13.25
CA ALA A 739 -18.50 4.55 14.06
C ALA A 739 -19.00 4.29 15.50
N SER A 740 -19.79 3.23 15.70
CA SER A 740 -20.26 2.82 17.04
C SER A 740 -19.17 2.11 17.86
N ASP A 741 -18.31 1.31 17.21
CA ASP A 741 -17.08 0.78 17.84
C ASP A 741 -16.12 1.91 18.22
N MET A 742 -15.99 2.95 17.39
CA MET A 742 -15.11 4.09 17.66
C MET A 742 -15.60 4.98 18.81
N TYR A 743 -16.92 5.07 19.04
CA TYR A 743 -17.46 5.67 20.26
C TYR A 743 -17.07 4.87 21.51
N ALA A 744 -17.28 3.55 21.48
CA ALA A 744 -16.88 2.66 22.58
C ALA A 744 -15.36 2.71 22.83
N PHE A 745 -14.54 2.82 21.78
CA PHE A 745 -13.10 3.06 21.86
C PHE A 745 -12.79 4.38 22.60
N GLY A 746 -13.42 5.49 22.20
CA GLY A 746 -13.26 6.79 22.86
C GLY A 746 -13.63 6.76 24.35
N GLY A 747 -14.71 6.06 24.71
CA GLY A 747 -15.13 5.91 26.10
C GLY A 747 -14.17 5.05 26.94
N ILE A 748 -13.52 4.05 26.33
CA ILE A 748 -12.44 3.27 26.97
C ILE A 748 -11.19 4.15 27.16
N VAL A 749 -10.81 4.95 26.17
CA VAL A 749 -9.68 5.90 26.28
C VAL A 749 -9.93 6.89 27.44
N LEU A 750 -11.13 7.48 27.51
CA LEU A 750 -11.51 8.39 28.60
C LEU A 750 -11.45 7.70 29.97
N TRP A 751 -12.05 6.51 30.11
CA TRP A 751 -12.06 5.73 31.35
C TRP A 751 -10.65 5.33 31.84
N LEU A 752 -9.71 5.07 30.92
CA LEU A 752 -8.33 4.70 31.30
C LEU A 752 -7.56 5.87 31.94
N HIS A 753 -7.80 7.11 31.51
CA HIS A 753 -7.19 8.32 32.11
C HIS A 753 -8.00 8.89 33.27
N VAL A 754 -9.33 8.74 33.26
CA VAL A 754 -10.25 9.23 34.30
C VAL A 754 -11.18 8.11 34.76
N PRO A 755 -10.70 7.18 35.63
CA PRO A 755 -11.48 6.01 36.05
C PRO A 755 -12.73 6.38 36.87
N ASP A 756 -12.64 7.47 37.63
CA ASP A 756 -13.67 7.97 38.54
C ASP A 756 -14.66 8.96 37.87
N PHE A 757 -14.68 9.04 36.54
CA PHE A 757 -15.60 9.91 35.81
C PHE A 757 -17.06 9.54 36.11
N SER A 758 -17.79 10.48 36.72
CA SER A 758 -19.17 10.33 37.19
C SER A 758 -20.21 11.09 36.35
N GLY A 759 -19.78 11.79 35.29
CA GLY A 759 -20.67 12.55 34.40
C GLY A 759 -21.49 11.65 33.48
N THR A 760 -22.75 12.00 33.22
CA THR A 760 -23.58 11.29 32.24
C THR A 760 -23.28 11.79 30.82
N LEU A 761 -22.93 10.88 29.92
CA LEU A 761 -22.83 11.15 28.48
C LEU A 761 -24.25 11.16 27.85
N GLU A 762 -25.05 12.16 28.22
CA GLU A 762 -26.40 12.37 27.70
C GLU A 762 -26.36 13.07 26.33
N SER A 763 -27.04 12.47 25.36
CA SER A 763 -26.78 12.69 23.93
C SER A 763 -27.75 13.68 23.25
N GLU A 764 -28.38 14.58 24.01
CA GLU A 764 -29.40 15.51 23.51
C GLU A 764 -28.93 16.98 23.42
N ARG A 765 -27.72 17.28 23.90
CA ARG A 765 -27.07 18.60 23.73
C ARG A 765 -25.60 18.40 23.34
N GLN A 766 -25.09 19.21 22.43
CA GLN A 766 -23.79 19.00 21.77
C GLN A 766 -22.56 19.22 22.67
N ASN A 767 -22.74 19.55 23.95
CA ASN A 767 -21.66 19.78 24.90
C ASN A 767 -21.61 18.63 25.92
N VAL A 768 -20.75 17.64 25.67
CA VAL A 768 -20.19 16.85 26.77
C VAL A 768 -19.22 17.76 27.51
N GLU A 769 -19.67 18.37 28.60
CA GLU A 769 -18.83 19.25 29.39
C GLU A 769 -17.72 18.46 30.11
N PHE A 770 -16.52 18.49 29.55
CA PHE A 770 -15.28 18.10 30.24
C PHE A 770 -14.82 19.14 31.28
N SER A 771 -15.66 20.15 31.57
CA SER A 771 -15.49 21.23 32.54
C SER A 771 -15.07 20.72 33.92
N GLY A 772 -13.77 20.80 34.22
CA GLY A 772 -13.19 20.35 35.50
C GLY A 772 -12.33 19.09 35.43
N LEU A 773 -12.23 18.43 34.27
CA LEU A 773 -11.26 17.36 34.05
C LEU A 773 -9.90 17.92 33.62
N CYS A 774 -8.83 17.53 34.32
CA CYS A 774 -7.46 17.83 33.90
C CYS A 774 -7.01 16.83 32.82
N LEU A 775 -7.50 17.01 31.60
CA LEU A 775 -7.08 16.24 30.42
C LEU A 775 -5.90 16.92 29.72
N ASP A 776 -4.98 16.11 29.17
CA ASP A 776 -4.01 16.59 28.19
C ASP A 776 -4.71 17.12 26.93
N ALA A 777 -4.15 18.14 26.28
CA ALA A 777 -4.79 18.80 25.14
C ALA A 777 -5.02 17.83 23.95
N LYS A 778 -4.07 16.93 23.68
CA LYS A 778 -4.17 15.95 22.58
C LYS A 778 -5.19 14.86 22.91
N LEU A 779 -5.29 14.48 24.19
CA LEU A 779 -6.32 13.59 24.69
C LEU A 779 -7.73 14.21 24.59
N HIS A 780 -7.88 15.49 24.95
CA HIS A 780 -9.15 16.21 24.86
C HIS A 780 -9.64 16.31 23.40
N GLU A 781 -8.76 16.67 22.47
CA GLU A 781 -9.08 16.74 21.04
C GLU A 781 -9.54 15.39 20.49
N LEU A 782 -8.77 14.32 20.72
CA LEU A 782 -9.12 12.96 20.29
C LEU A 782 -10.47 12.50 20.86
N VAL A 783 -10.71 12.68 22.17
CA VAL A 783 -11.95 12.24 22.82
C VAL A 783 -13.16 13.06 22.32
N SER A 784 -12.98 14.36 22.05
CA SER A 784 -14.04 15.20 21.44
C SER A 784 -14.44 14.71 20.05
N LYS A 785 -13.46 14.41 19.19
CA LYS A 785 -13.68 13.87 17.83
C LYS A 785 -14.31 12.46 17.83
N LEU A 786 -14.18 11.70 18.91
CA LEU A 786 -14.74 10.34 19.05
C LEU A 786 -16.10 10.27 19.76
N LEU A 787 -16.35 11.12 20.76
CA LEU A 787 -17.56 11.04 21.59
C LEU A 787 -18.64 12.07 21.24
N ILE A 788 -18.25 13.25 20.73
CA ILE A 788 -19.16 14.38 20.50
C ILE A 788 -19.53 14.51 19.01
N SER A 789 -18.57 14.31 18.11
CA SER A 789 -18.78 14.51 16.68
C SER A 789 -19.85 13.58 16.09
N SER A 790 -20.70 14.12 15.22
CA SER A 790 -21.60 13.35 14.35
C SER A 790 -20.81 12.61 13.26
N THR A 791 -19.70 13.19 12.79
CA THR A 791 -18.69 12.54 11.95
C THR A 791 -17.51 12.11 12.82
N ARG A 792 -17.61 10.92 13.41
CA ARG A 792 -16.51 10.33 14.21
C ARG A 792 -15.37 9.87 13.31
N LEU A 793 -14.15 9.98 13.82
CA LEU A 793 -12.96 9.40 13.19
C LEU A 793 -13.11 7.88 13.03
N SER A 794 -12.76 7.35 11.85
CA SER A 794 -12.48 5.93 11.68
C SER A 794 -11.24 5.53 12.47
N ALA A 795 -11.04 4.24 12.71
CA ALA A 795 -9.83 3.71 13.32
C ALA A 795 -8.54 4.14 12.57
N SER A 796 -8.62 4.31 11.25
CA SER A 796 -7.49 4.73 10.40
C SER A 796 -7.14 6.22 10.47
N GLU A 797 -8.09 7.06 10.88
CA GLU A 797 -7.90 8.50 11.09
C GLU A 797 -7.48 8.75 12.53
N ALA A 798 -8.12 8.07 13.50
CA ALA A 798 -7.74 8.11 14.90
C ALA A 798 -6.25 7.76 15.12
N LEU A 799 -5.70 6.81 14.35
CA LEU A 799 -4.27 6.46 14.39
C LEU A 799 -3.31 7.55 13.90
N LYS A 800 -3.81 8.57 13.19
CA LYS A 800 -3.05 9.73 12.71
C LYS A 800 -3.14 10.93 13.65
N GLU A 801 -3.94 10.84 14.71
CA GLU A 801 -4.09 11.91 15.70
C GLU A 801 -2.83 12.04 16.56
N ASP A 802 -2.54 13.27 16.97
CA ASP A 802 -1.30 13.70 17.63
C ASP A 802 -1.03 12.97 18.96
N TYR A 803 -2.11 12.46 19.58
CA TYR A 803 -2.12 11.60 20.75
C TYR A 803 -1.46 10.21 20.51
N PHE A 804 -1.46 9.66 19.30
CA PHE A 804 -0.83 8.37 18.98
C PHE A 804 0.52 8.49 18.26
N ILE A 805 0.80 9.65 17.65
CA ILE A 805 2.11 9.97 17.06
C ILE A 805 3.15 10.17 18.17
N SER A 806 2.77 10.80 19.29
CA SER A 806 3.61 11.05 20.48
C SER A 806 3.93 9.80 21.34
N VAL A 807 4.04 8.64 20.70
CA VAL A 807 4.38 7.33 21.28
C VAL A 807 5.75 6.83 20.79
N ASP A 808 6.19 7.32 19.63
CA ASP A 808 7.36 6.81 18.91
C ASP A 808 8.57 7.77 19.01
N LEU A 809 8.61 8.57 20.09
CA LEU A 809 9.62 9.59 20.46
C LEU A 809 10.15 9.35 21.88
#